data_AF-A0A8K0BMF0-F1
#
_entry.id   AF-A0A8K0BMF0-F1
#
_cell.length_a   1.000
_cell.length_b   1.000
_cell.length_c   1.000
_cell.angle_alpha   90.00
_cell.angle_beta   90.00
_cell.angle_gamma   90.00
#
_symmetry.space_group_name_H-M   'P 1'
#
loop_
_entity.id
_entity.type
_entity.pdbx_description
1 polymer ?
#
loop_
_entity_poly.entity_id
_entity_poly.type
_entity_poly.pdbx_seq_one_letter_code
_entity_poly.pdbx_strand_id
1 'polypeptide(L)'
;LIDLPSSYYKHTCGLCGNFNLKPQDDVPQSGSDIAAVVAWAKDWKEFWADETCQSRCRCDPDLGMVVCEEAACKLGEKCAVVKGVRQCVSKSRSICVATGDPHYTTFDGRRYDFMGTCIYQLAALCSDDPTLVPFTVTVENNNRGSRVVSYTKEVTLEVYNMTLSLSQAHPQKLKVNGILVDLPFSHGNKLQVYLSGVHGFIKTDFEVIVTFDWYSHAMVILPNTYSGAVCGLCGNADGNPQDDFVLPNGQPATDEIQFADSWKVADIPGCSAGCTEDCEVCTEAEKRAYRGDKHCGLLVKKQGPFSTCHSAIDPAPYFEDCLFDTCLYKGHQEMVCHSIRAYVTACQSQGIRIRQWRSAAFCSPVCPPNQHYELCGPACPATCRGQAEAEQCEGPMPCTEGCFCNDGFLLSGDRCVPLAQCGCLHEGRYYRLGEKFFTCPHCSERCTCKAAGVVECQPEGCTADEVCMVQDGVRGCYPNECGRCEVLGAVSYSTFDGHPLRFAGTCTYTLAAAEAAGPKDPLVPFTVEVVKNSGKEGPFIRQLLVTVHGVTVGMAKGSRWEVTVDGEQHLLPLTLAGGAVTVSQEGAHQVLQVQGGPKLLYDGNAYVLLTLPSTYRHHTKGLCGNFDGDASNDPSTPQDLGAAWGTLTTTCTHGSPPPTCPSATPGPCGVLTEATGPFAACHGVVAPQEYVAACMQEQCSQVGAGPLCRSLQAYATACQAAGGQLQEWRAAAKCPLSCPSNSHYELCTRTCDHTCASLSANIQCTNKCFEGCQCDEGFLFNGDECVPMDSCGCLYRGHYFEIAETVLSPDCSESCTCRAAGGMQCRPASCPFGQACGLKDGVRACVEQPGHCTLAPATHFVSFDGATGTTTATSIYVVAALCDPHRPAWFRLLADVGENQDRPAVVALHLFSPPAFVTVKRDKKVWVNGVPATLPVEVSSTLSITETQGTIWITQKPEFVTGLSPAGEVTVTVAQDLSKHLCGICGNYDGNAANDLRGPDGKLVGDVVAMAKAWRAPDFTHVS
;
A
#
# COMPACT_ATOMS: atom_id res chain seq x y z
N LEU A 1 -5.00 -29.38 -62.17
CA LEU A 1 -5.08 -30.75 -62.72
C LEU A 1 -3.70 -31.39 -62.62
N ILE A 2 -3.50 -32.19 -61.59
CA ILE A 2 -2.36 -33.12 -61.48
C ILE A 2 -3.02 -34.49 -61.37
N ASP A 3 -2.86 -35.32 -62.41
CA ASP A 3 -3.26 -36.73 -62.41
C ASP A 3 -2.29 -37.51 -61.52
N LEU A 4 -2.81 -38.08 -60.43
CA LEU A 4 -2.05 -39.03 -59.62
C LEU A 4 -2.30 -40.47 -60.12
N PRO A 5 -1.27 -41.33 -60.16
CA PRO A 5 -1.38 -42.67 -60.74
C PRO A 5 -2.30 -43.62 -59.94
N SER A 6 -2.98 -44.51 -60.66
CA SER A 6 -3.89 -45.55 -60.16
C SER A 6 -3.28 -46.58 -59.19
N SER A 7 -1.99 -46.49 -58.89
CA SER A 7 -1.29 -47.35 -57.91
C SER A 7 -1.47 -46.89 -56.45
N TYR A 8 -2.05 -45.71 -56.19
CA TYR A 8 -2.38 -45.25 -54.83
C TYR A 8 -3.75 -45.73 -54.32
N TYR A 9 -4.61 -46.27 -55.19
CA TYR A 9 -5.96 -46.72 -54.84
C TYR A 9 -6.02 -48.08 -54.12
N LYS A 10 -4.89 -48.77 -53.91
CA LYS A 10 -4.86 -50.10 -53.27
C LYS A 10 -4.57 -50.10 -51.77
N HIS A 11 -4.47 -48.93 -51.13
CA HIS A 11 -4.37 -48.81 -49.66
C HIS A 11 -5.52 -48.02 -49.03
N THR A 12 -6.57 -47.69 -49.79
CA THR A 12 -7.80 -47.10 -49.27
C THR A 12 -8.94 -48.10 -49.36
N CYS A 13 -8.96 -49.08 -48.46
CA CYS A 13 -10.15 -49.88 -48.17
C CYS A 13 -10.58 -49.58 -46.73
N GLY A 14 -11.70 -48.85 -46.60
CA GLY A 14 -12.44 -48.59 -45.35
C GLY A 14 -11.63 -47.76 -44.35
N LEU A 15 -11.98 -46.53 -44.02
CA LEU A 15 -13.00 -46.28 -43.00
C LEU A 15 -12.99 -44.78 -42.68
N CYS A 16 -14.09 -44.09 -43.01
CA CYS A 16 -14.40 -42.71 -42.63
C CYS A 16 -13.62 -41.58 -43.30
N GLY A 17 -13.49 -41.66 -44.62
CA GLY A 17 -13.32 -40.48 -45.47
C GLY A 17 -14.53 -40.30 -46.39
N ASN A 18 -15.04 -39.07 -46.46
CA ASN A 18 -16.14 -38.50 -47.29
C ASN A 18 -17.60 -38.70 -46.85
N PHE A 19 -18.13 -37.76 -46.04
CA PHE A 19 -19.56 -37.38 -45.97
C PHE A 19 -19.63 -35.90 -45.53
N ASN A 20 -20.11 -34.87 -46.26
CA ASN A 20 -21.21 -34.77 -47.23
C ASN A 20 -21.12 -33.57 -48.24
N LEU A 21 -21.58 -33.84 -49.47
CA LEU A 21 -22.41 -33.04 -50.40
C LEU A 21 -21.97 -31.78 -51.18
N LYS A 22 -20.81 -31.12 -51.01
CA LYS A 22 -20.22 -30.26 -52.07
C LYS A 22 -18.68 -30.17 -51.97
N PRO A 23 -17.91 -30.52 -53.03
CA PRO A 23 -16.44 -30.48 -53.00
C PRO A 23 -15.77 -29.10 -52.85
N GLN A 24 -16.55 -28.02 -52.68
CA GLN A 24 -16.06 -26.64 -52.73
C GLN A 24 -15.95 -25.98 -51.35
N ASP A 25 -16.45 -26.64 -50.29
CA ASP A 25 -16.57 -26.05 -48.95
C ASP A 25 -15.51 -26.57 -47.94
N ASP A 26 -14.71 -27.58 -48.29
CA ASP A 26 -13.89 -28.36 -47.31
C ASP A 26 -12.37 -28.19 -47.42
N VAL A 27 -11.87 -27.07 -47.93
CA VAL A 27 -10.42 -26.78 -47.89
C VAL A 27 -10.19 -25.36 -47.36
N PRO A 28 -9.49 -25.17 -46.22
CA PRO A 28 -8.97 -23.86 -45.88
C PRO A 28 -8.09 -23.39 -47.05
N GLN A 29 -8.32 -22.18 -47.56
CA GLN A 29 -7.51 -21.61 -48.65
C GLN A 29 -6.05 -21.30 -48.25
N SER A 30 -5.44 -22.06 -47.33
CA SER A 30 -4.01 -22.00 -47.03
C SER A 30 -3.31 -23.22 -47.62
N GLY A 31 -2.52 -22.97 -48.66
CA GLY A 31 -1.61 -23.97 -49.18
C GLY A 31 -0.60 -24.42 -48.12
N SER A 32 -0.28 -25.71 -48.17
CA SER A 32 0.98 -26.34 -47.75
C SER A 32 1.21 -26.83 -46.31
N ASP A 33 0.25 -26.77 -45.38
CA ASP A 33 0.43 -27.42 -44.06
C ASP A 33 -0.33 -28.76 -43.92
N ILE A 34 0.38 -29.85 -44.23
CA ILE A 34 -0.11 -31.23 -44.05
C ILE A 34 -0.35 -31.56 -42.57
N ALA A 35 0.38 -30.93 -41.63
CA ALA A 35 0.18 -31.17 -40.20
C ALA A 35 -1.16 -30.57 -39.72
N ALA A 36 -1.56 -29.43 -40.26
CA ALA A 36 -2.88 -28.83 -39.99
C ALA A 36 -4.03 -29.69 -40.55
N VAL A 37 -3.88 -30.27 -41.75
CA VAL A 37 -4.88 -31.19 -42.33
C VAL A 37 -4.95 -32.51 -41.55
N VAL A 38 -3.82 -33.03 -41.09
CA VAL A 38 -3.76 -34.26 -40.27
C VAL A 38 -4.28 -34.00 -38.84
N ALA A 39 -4.07 -32.82 -38.27
CA ALA A 39 -4.67 -32.41 -36.99
C ALA A 39 -6.19 -32.25 -37.15
N TRP A 40 -6.64 -31.57 -38.20
CA TRP A 40 -8.05 -31.43 -38.57
C TRP A 40 -8.73 -32.80 -38.74
N ALA A 41 -8.10 -33.76 -39.43
CA ALA A 41 -8.65 -35.11 -39.60
C ALA A 41 -8.61 -35.97 -38.31
N LYS A 42 -7.73 -35.67 -37.34
CA LYS A 42 -7.65 -36.39 -36.06
C LYS A 42 -8.77 -36.02 -35.09
N ASP A 43 -9.36 -34.83 -35.21
CA ASP A 43 -10.47 -34.37 -34.37
C ASP A 43 -11.83 -35.02 -34.74
N TRP A 44 -11.93 -35.68 -35.90
CA TRP A 44 -13.20 -36.22 -36.44
C TRP A 44 -13.44 -37.71 -36.07
N LYS A 45 -13.24 -38.07 -34.80
CA LYS A 45 -13.61 -39.42 -34.32
C LYS A 45 -15.12 -39.59 -34.17
N GLU A 46 -15.85 -38.51 -33.87
CA GLU A 46 -17.30 -38.46 -33.70
C GLU A 46 -17.88 -37.16 -34.27
N PHE A 47 -19.08 -37.19 -34.85
CA PHE A 47 -19.75 -36.02 -35.44
C PHE A 47 -21.28 -36.16 -35.44
N TRP A 48 -22.01 -35.04 -35.61
CA TRP A 48 -23.46 -35.03 -35.76
C TRP A 48 -23.85 -35.14 -37.24
N ALA A 49 -24.61 -36.17 -37.62
CA ALA A 49 -24.96 -36.44 -39.02
C ALA A 49 -26.12 -35.59 -39.56
N ASP A 50 -26.97 -35.07 -38.69
CA ASP A 50 -28.15 -34.28 -39.05
C ASP A 50 -28.04 -32.81 -38.62
N GLU A 51 -29.06 -32.01 -38.93
CA GLU A 51 -29.12 -30.58 -38.62
C GLU A 51 -29.66 -30.28 -37.21
N THR A 52 -30.25 -31.28 -36.56
CA THR A 52 -30.93 -31.15 -35.25
C THR A 52 -30.12 -31.76 -34.12
N CYS A 53 -28.94 -32.30 -34.41
CA CYS A 53 -28.10 -33.08 -33.52
C CYS A 53 -28.91 -34.23 -32.88
N GLN A 54 -29.58 -35.05 -33.71
CA GLN A 54 -30.35 -36.22 -33.29
C GLN A 54 -29.64 -37.57 -33.53
N SER A 55 -28.55 -37.55 -34.29
CA SER A 55 -27.77 -38.71 -34.68
C SER A 55 -26.29 -38.41 -34.52
N ARG A 56 -25.65 -39.07 -33.55
CA ARG A 56 -24.22 -38.96 -33.28
C ARG A 56 -23.51 -40.16 -33.88
N CYS A 57 -22.57 -39.88 -34.75
CA CYS A 57 -21.89 -40.88 -35.57
C CYS A 57 -20.42 -40.94 -35.22
N ARG A 58 -19.86 -42.14 -35.22
CA ARG A 58 -18.43 -42.38 -35.07
C ARG A 58 -17.93 -43.33 -36.14
N CYS A 59 -16.65 -43.23 -36.43
CA CYS A 59 -16.00 -44.24 -37.25
C CYS A 59 -15.73 -45.49 -36.43
N ASP A 60 -16.32 -46.63 -36.76
CA ASP A 60 -15.99 -47.89 -36.08
C ASP A 60 -14.82 -48.58 -36.79
N PRO A 61 -13.60 -48.54 -36.22
CA PRO A 61 -12.39 -48.99 -36.91
C PRO A 61 -12.38 -50.50 -37.18
N ASP A 62 -13.18 -51.29 -36.44
CA ASP A 62 -13.29 -52.73 -36.63
C ASP A 62 -14.28 -53.08 -37.75
N LEU A 63 -15.32 -52.26 -37.95
CA LEU A 63 -16.45 -52.57 -38.83
C LEU A 63 -16.38 -52.03 -40.27
N GLY A 64 -15.42 -51.20 -40.64
CA GLY A 64 -15.41 -50.67 -42.01
C GLY A 64 -16.31 -49.44 -42.26
N MET A 65 -17.14 -49.04 -41.30
CA MET A 65 -18.26 -48.12 -41.50
C MET A 65 -18.44 -47.05 -40.42
N VAL A 66 -19.21 -46.01 -40.79
CA VAL A 66 -19.78 -45.04 -39.83
C VAL A 66 -20.92 -45.72 -39.09
N VAL A 67 -20.84 -45.74 -37.76
CA VAL A 67 -21.89 -46.22 -36.88
C VAL A 67 -22.49 -45.01 -36.19
N CYS A 68 -23.80 -44.86 -36.31
CA CYS A 68 -24.54 -43.76 -35.70
C CYS A 68 -25.49 -44.29 -34.65
N GLU A 69 -25.59 -43.55 -33.56
CA GLU A 69 -26.51 -43.82 -32.46
C GLU A 69 -27.47 -42.63 -32.35
N GLU A 70 -28.70 -42.90 -31.92
CA GLU A 70 -29.62 -41.83 -31.54
C GLU A 70 -29.02 -41.07 -30.35
N ALA A 71 -28.94 -39.76 -30.49
CA ALA A 71 -28.45 -38.86 -29.46
C ALA A 71 -29.25 -37.58 -29.53
N ALA A 72 -29.15 -36.71 -28.53
CA ALA A 72 -29.74 -35.39 -28.57
C ALA A 72 -28.82 -34.42 -27.85
N CYS A 73 -28.87 -33.15 -28.25
CA CYS A 73 -28.33 -32.10 -27.38
C CYS A 73 -29.01 -32.14 -26.01
N LYS A 74 -28.24 -31.90 -24.95
CA LYS A 74 -28.73 -31.92 -23.57
C LYS A 74 -29.75 -30.80 -23.36
N LEU A 75 -30.49 -30.88 -22.25
CA LEU A 75 -31.36 -29.78 -21.82
C LEU A 75 -30.51 -28.49 -21.70
N GLY A 76 -30.98 -27.39 -22.28
CA GLY A 76 -30.21 -26.13 -22.32
C GLY A 76 -29.25 -25.97 -23.50
N GLU A 77 -29.09 -26.98 -24.36
CA GLU A 77 -28.24 -26.91 -25.56
C GLU A 77 -29.06 -26.82 -26.86
N LYS A 78 -28.50 -26.16 -27.87
CA LYS A 78 -28.99 -26.15 -29.26
C LYS A 78 -27.92 -26.69 -30.19
N CYS A 79 -28.35 -27.37 -31.26
CA CYS A 79 -27.45 -27.75 -32.34
C CYS A 79 -27.02 -26.48 -33.10
N ALA A 80 -25.71 -26.24 -33.23
CA ALA A 80 -25.16 -25.12 -34.00
C ALA A 80 -23.86 -25.50 -34.70
N VAL A 81 -23.49 -24.72 -35.72
CA VAL A 81 -22.20 -24.86 -36.42
C VAL A 81 -21.20 -23.90 -35.78
N VAL A 82 -20.11 -24.43 -35.22
CA VAL A 82 -19.01 -23.65 -34.65
C VAL A 82 -17.73 -23.99 -35.41
N LYS A 83 -17.08 -22.98 -35.99
CA LYS A 83 -15.86 -23.15 -36.80
C LYS A 83 -16.00 -24.23 -37.90
N GLY A 84 -17.19 -24.35 -38.49
CA GLY A 84 -17.48 -25.30 -39.57
C GLY A 84 -17.93 -26.70 -39.13
N VAL A 85 -17.93 -27.00 -37.82
CA VAL A 85 -18.34 -28.31 -37.28
C VAL A 85 -19.66 -28.18 -36.53
N ARG A 86 -20.60 -29.13 -36.74
CA ARG A 86 -21.83 -29.20 -35.95
C ARG A 86 -21.55 -29.74 -34.57
N GLN A 87 -22.04 -29.04 -33.56
CA GLN A 87 -21.95 -29.45 -32.17
C GLN A 87 -23.12 -28.90 -31.38
N CYS A 88 -23.40 -29.52 -30.23
CA CYS A 88 -24.32 -28.97 -29.25
C CYS A 88 -23.62 -27.81 -28.53
N VAL A 89 -24.23 -26.63 -28.62
CA VAL A 89 -23.76 -25.42 -27.93
C VAL A 89 -24.81 -24.95 -26.96
N SER A 90 -24.40 -24.20 -25.94
CA SER A 90 -25.34 -23.66 -24.97
C SER A 90 -26.36 -22.72 -25.62
N LYS A 91 -27.64 -22.80 -25.22
CA LYS A 91 -28.69 -21.84 -25.61
C LYS A 91 -28.51 -20.48 -24.92
N SER A 92 -28.02 -20.51 -23.68
CA SER A 92 -27.99 -19.40 -22.74
C SER A 92 -26.91 -19.62 -21.66
N ARG A 93 -26.75 -18.67 -20.74
CA ARG A 93 -25.87 -18.82 -19.58
C ARG A 93 -26.69 -18.54 -18.32
N SER A 94 -26.44 -19.29 -17.26
CA SER A 94 -26.96 -19.00 -15.92
C SER A 94 -25.90 -18.20 -15.15
N ILE A 95 -26.36 -17.24 -14.34
CA ILE A 95 -25.47 -16.36 -13.58
C ILE A 95 -25.83 -16.50 -12.12
N CYS A 96 -24.87 -16.96 -11.32
CA CYS A 96 -24.94 -16.88 -9.88
C CYS A 96 -24.17 -15.66 -9.41
N VAL A 97 -24.72 -14.97 -8.41
CA VAL A 97 -24.15 -13.73 -7.87
C VAL A 97 -24.04 -13.85 -6.35
N ALA A 98 -22.88 -13.49 -5.80
CA ALA A 98 -22.70 -13.18 -4.39
C ALA A 98 -22.34 -11.70 -4.29
N THR A 99 -23.24 -10.88 -3.73
CA THR A 99 -23.06 -9.43 -3.59
C THR A 99 -23.13 -9.05 -2.13
N GLY A 100 -22.12 -8.35 -1.62
CA GLY A 100 -22.21 -7.71 -0.30
C GLY A 100 -22.26 -8.67 0.89
N ASP A 101 -22.26 -9.99 0.68
CA ASP A 101 -22.44 -11.05 1.70
C ASP A 101 -23.16 -10.57 2.98
N PRO A 102 -24.48 -10.52 2.93
CA PRO A 102 -25.09 -11.84 2.88
C PRO A 102 -25.80 -12.17 1.58
N HIS A 103 -25.89 -11.28 0.59
CA HIS A 103 -26.84 -11.47 -0.51
C HIS A 103 -26.34 -12.41 -1.61
N TYR A 104 -26.99 -13.58 -1.72
CA TYR A 104 -26.77 -14.55 -2.79
C TYR A 104 -27.96 -14.58 -3.75
N THR A 105 -27.68 -14.83 -5.02
CA THR A 105 -28.66 -15.20 -6.04
C THR A 105 -28.16 -16.44 -6.75
N THR A 106 -28.91 -17.54 -6.64
CA THR A 106 -28.60 -18.82 -7.29
C THR A 106 -28.67 -18.72 -8.81
N PHE A 107 -28.19 -19.74 -9.51
CA PHE A 107 -28.29 -19.82 -10.97
C PHE A 107 -29.72 -19.72 -11.51
N ASP A 108 -30.70 -20.17 -10.72
CA ASP A 108 -32.12 -20.19 -11.07
C ASP A 108 -32.90 -18.99 -10.49
N GLY A 109 -32.18 -18.04 -9.87
CA GLY A 109 -32.70 -16.75 -9.44
C GLY A 109 -33.27 -16.72 -8.01
N ARG A 110 -33.08 -17.78 -7.21
CA ARG A 110 -33.46 -17.78 -5.80
C ARG A 110 -32.53 -16.87 -5.00
N ARG A 111 -33.12 -15.91 -4.29
CA ARG A 111 -32.41 -14.98 -3.41
C ARG A 111 -32.45 -15.45 -1.97
N TYR A 112 -31.34 -15.25 -1.25
CA TYR A 112 -31.24 -15.52 0.17
C TYR A 112 -30.04 -14.80 0.80
N ASP A 113 -30.08 -14.70 2.12
CA ASP A 113 -29.08 -14.01 2.92
C ASP A 113 -28.36 -15.03 3.82
N PHE A 114 -27.02 -15.04 3.79
CA PHE A 114 -26.20 -15.84 4.69
C PHE A 114 -24.94 -15.08 5.13
N MET A 115 -24.71 -14.92 6.44
CA MET A 115 -23.63 -14.08 6.98
C MET A 115 -22.38 -14.87 7.43
N GLY A 116 -22.14 -16.03 6.83
CA GLY A 116 -21.03 -16.89 7.22
C GLY A 116 -19.66 -16.28 6.89
N THR A 117 -18.70 -16.30 7.81
CA THR A 117 -17.36 -15.70 7.66
C THR A 117 -16.24 -16.74 7.44
N CYS A 118 -16.61 -17.90 6.90
CA CYS A 118 -15.72 -19.03 6.66
C CYS A 118 -15.43 -19.16 5.16
N ILE A 119 -14.81 -20.27 4.75
CA ILE A 119 -14.66 -20.60 3.33
C ILE A 119 -15.82 -21.53 2.94
N TYR A 120 -16.55 -21.16 1.89
CA TYR A 120 -17.72 -21.89 1.40
C TYR A 120 -17.57 -22.27 -0.07
N GLN A 121 -18.14 -23.42 -0.46
CA GLN A 121 -18.25 -23.81 -1.86
C GLN A 121 -19.38 -23.03 -2.55
N LEU A 122 -19.01 -22.12 -3.44
CA LEU A 122 -19.97 -21.32 -4.19
C LEU A 122 -20.61 -22.16 -5.31
N ALA A 123 -19.79 -22.80 -6.14
CA ALA A 123 -20.25 -23.70 -7.21
C ALA A 123 -19.14 -24.69 -7.58
N ALA A 124 -19.47 -25.97 -7.77
CA ALA A 124 -18.56 -26.98 -8.29
C ALA A 124 -19.28 -27.94 -9.23
N LEU A 125 -18.52 -28.65 -10.09
CA LEU A 125 -19.05 -29.82 -10.78
C LEU A 125 -19.25 -30.96 -9.77
N CYS A 126 -20.47 -31.50 -9.70
CA CYS A 126 -20.84 -32.55 -8.74
C CYS A 126 -21.43 -33.80 -9.41
N SER A 127 -21.39 -33.85 -10.75
CA SER A 127 -21.74 -35.03 -11.53
C SER A 127 -20.49 -35.78 -11.98
N ASP A 128 -20.63 -37.08 -12.19
CA ASP A 128 -19.58 -37.94 -12.79
C ASP A 128 -19.59 -37.90 -14.33
N ASP A 129 -20.22 -36.90 -14.95
CA ASP A 129 -20.30 -36.80 -16.42
C ASP A 129 -18.91 -36.54 -17.03
N PRO A 130 -18.34 -37.50 -17.78
CA PRO A 130 -16.98 -37.39 -18.31
C PRO A 130 -16.87 -36.37 -19.45
N THR A 131 -17.99 -35.83 -19.94
CA THR A 131 -18.01 -34.79 -20.98
C THR A 131 -17.85 -33.38 -20.41
N LEU A 132 -17.96 -33.23 -19.09
CA LEU A 132 -17.83 -31.95 -18.39
C LEU A 132 -16.44 -31.84 -17.76
N VAL A 133 -15.86 -30.64 -17.80
CA VAL A 133 -14.58 -30.35 -17.15
C VAL A 133 -14.83 -30.04 -15.68
N PRO A 134 -14.19 -30.74 -14.72
CA PRO A 134 -14.30 -30.45 -13.30
C PRO A 134 -13.73 -29.09 -12.93
N PHE A 135 -14.45 -28.37 -12.08
CA PHE A 135 -14.02 -27.11 -11.49
C PHE A 135 -14.65 -26.96 -10.10
N THR A 136 -14.01 -26.18 -9.24
CA THR A 136 -14.55 -25.77 -7.95
C THR A 136 -14.33 -24.28 -7.76
N VAL A 137 -15.39 -23.55 -7.43
CA VAL A 137 -15.34 -22.13 -7.02
C VAL A 137 -15.68 -22.04 -5.54
N THR A 138 -14.77 -21.48 -4.76
CA THR A 138 -14.99 -21.16 -3.35
C THR A 138 -14.96 -19.65 -3.13
N VAL A 139 -15.69 -19.22 -2.11
CA VAL A 139 -15.65 -17.85 -1.59
C VAL A 139 -15.20 -17.85 -0.15
N GLU A 140 -14.35 -16.90 0.20
CA GLU A 140 -14.01 -16.59 1.58
C GLU A 140 -14.60 -15.24 1.94
N ASN A 141 -15.35 -15.21 3.04
CA ASN A 141 -16.03 -14.02 3.51
C ASN A 141 -15.39 -13.49 4.79
N ASN A 142 -15.42 -12.17 5.00
CA ASN A 142 -14.94 -11.55 6.24
C ASN A 142 -15.87 -10.43 6.71
N ASN A 143 -15.74 -10.09 7.99
CA ASN A 143 -16.27 -8.84 8.53
C ASN A 143 -15.33 -7.68 8.18
N ARG A 144 -15.86 -6.55 7.70
CA ARG A 144 -15.10 -5.34 7.32
C ARG A 144 -15.33 -4.24 8.32
N GLY A 145 -14.43 -4.07 9.27
CA GLY A 145 -14.65 -3.15 10.37
C GLY A 145 -15.68 -3.67 11.35
N SER A 146 -16.89 -4.01 10.89
CA SER A 146 -18.03 -4.42 11.71
C SER A 146 -18.36 -5.89 11.56
N ARG A 147 -18.78 -6.54 12.66
CA ARG A 147 -19.30 -7.92 12.68
C ARG A 147 -20.76 -8.06 12.22
N VAL A 148 -21.44 -6.93 11.96
CA VAL A 148 -22.88 -6.89 11.69
C VAL A 148 -23.24 -7.52 10.34
N VAL A 149 -22.35 -7.46 9.35
CA VAL A 149 -22.45 -8.21 8.08
C VAL A 149 -21.09 -8.75 7.67
N SER A 150 -21.07 -9.62 6.68
CA SER A 150 -19.85 -10.15 6.06
C SER A 150 -19.69 -9.61 4.64
N TYR A 151 -18.58 -9.91 3.97
CA TYR A 151 -18.35 -9.59 2.56
C TYR A 151 -17.43 -10.63 1.97
N THR A 152 -17.67 -11.01 0.72
CA THR A 152 -16.68 -11.78 -0.04
C THR A 152 -15.38 -10.99 -0.16
N LYS A 153 -14.30 -11.53 0.39
CA LYS A 153 -12.95 -10.94 0.28
C LYS A 153 -12.05 -11.68 -0.70
N GLU A 154 -12.35 -12.95 -1.01
CA GLU A 154 -11.56 -13.76 -1.92
C GLU A 154 -12.46 -14.74 -2.68
N VAL A 155 -12.23 -14.85 -3.99
CA VAL A 155 -12.89 -15.82 -4.87
C VAL A 155 -11.80 -16.70 -5.47
N THR A 156 -11.90 -18.01 -5.24
CA THR A 156 -10.90 -18.98 -5.69
C THR A 156 -11.51 -19.98 -6.66
N LEU A 157 -10.91 -20.12 -7.84
CA LEU A 157 -11.22 -21.15 -8.83
C LEU A 157 -10.11 -22.22 -8.82
N GLU A 158 -10.49 -23.45 -8.52
CA GLU A 158 -9.67 -24.64 -8.72
C GLU A 158 -10.05 -25.32 -10.03
N VAL A 159 -9.12 -25.34 -10.99
CA VAL A 159 -9.32 -25.94 -12.31
C VAL A 159 -7.97 -26.33 -12.90
N TYR A 160 -7.91 -27.40 -13.69
CA TYR A 160 -6.66 -27.83 -14.36
C TYR A 160 -5.45 -28.05 -13.42
N ASN A 161 -5.70 -28.48 -12.17
CA ASN A 161 -4.68 -28.61 -11.14
C ASN A 161 -3.96 -27.26 -10.83
N MET A 162 -4.69 -26.16 -10.98
CA MET A 162 -4.29 -24.81 -10.63
C MET A 162 -5.31 -24.22 -9.66
N THR A 163 -4.82 -23.49 -8.67
CA THR A 163 -5.63 -22.66 -7.77
C THR A 163 -5.44 -21.20 -8.19
N LEU A 164 -6.52 -20.57 -8.64
CA LEU A 164 -6.56 -19.19 -9.15
C LEU A 164 -7.42 -18.34 -8.21
N SER A 165 -6.83 -17.35 -7.56
CA SER A 165 -7.54 -16.51 -6.59
C SER A 165 -7.53 -15.02 -7.00
N LEU A 166 -8.71 -14.41 -6.96
CA LEU A 166 -8.92 -12.97 -7.03
C LEU A 166 -9.27 -12.50 -5.62
N SER A 167 -8.45 -11.63 -5.03
CA SER A 167 -8.63 -11.23 -3.62
C SER A 167 -8.61 -9.72 -3.43
N GLN A 168 -9.37 -9.27 -2.44
CA GLN A 168 -9.41 -7.88 -1.98
C GLN A 168 -8.05 -7.43 -1.45
N ALA A 169 -7.24 -8.36 -0.93
CA ALA A 169 -5.88 -8.10 -0.44
C ALA A 169 -4.93 -7.64 -1.56
N HIS A 170 -5.15 -8.11 -2.79
CA HIS A 170 -4.26 -7.83 -3.92
C HIS A 170 -5.10 -7.43 -5.16
N PRO A 171 -5.77 -6.26 -5.13
CA PRO A 171 -6.62 -5.83 -6.22
C PRO A 171 -5.84 -5.73 -7.54
N GLN A 172 -6.48 -6.08 -8.65
CA GLN A 172 -5.90 -6.12 -10.00
C GLN A 172 -4.73 -7.11 -10.19
N LYS A 173 -4.48 -8.00 -9.22
CA LYS A 173 -3.53 -9.10 -9.33
C LYS A 173 -4.25 -10.43 -9.20
N LEU A 174 -3.65 -11.47 -9.77
CA LEU A 174 -4.12 -12.84 -9.66
C LEU A 174 -3.13 -13.64 -8.80
N LYS A 175 -3.63 -14.45 -7.88
CA LYS A 175 -2.80 -15.41 -7.13
C LYS A 175 -2.92 -16.78 -7.78
N VAL A 176 -1.84 -17.27 -8.39
CA VAL A 176 -1.75 -18.57 -9.08
C VAL A 176 -0.89 -19.52 -8.26
N ASN A 177 -1.48 -20.58 -7.70
CA ASN A 177 -0.77 -21.55 -6.85
C ASN A 177 0.07 -20.89 -5.75
N GLY A 178 -0.48 -19.85 -5.12
CA GLY A 178 0.20 -19.06 -4.10
C GLY A 178 0.99 -17.85 -4.61
N ILE A 179 1.29 -17.76 -5.91
CA ILE A 179 2.15 -16.70 -6.50
C ILE A 179 1.30 -15.56 -7.06
N LEU A 180 1.59 -14.33 -6.66
CA LEU A 180 1.00 -13.12 -7.23
C LEU A 180 1.57 -12.84 -8.62
N VAL A 181 0.67 -12.66 -9.57
CA VAL A 181 0.96 -12.32 -10.96
C VAL A 181 0.19 -11.06 -11.34
N ASP A 182 0.84 -10.19 -12.12
CA ASP A 182 0.17 -9.04 -12.70
C ASP A 182 -0.76 -9.51 -13.83
N LEU A 183 -1.93 -8.89 -13.93
CA LEU A 183 -2.84 -9.11 -15.04
C LEU A 183 -2.34 -8.35 -16.28
N PRO A 184 -2.55 -8.89 -17.48
CA PRO A 184 -3.25 -10.13 -17.83
C PRO A 184 -2.44 -11.42 -17.61
N PHE A 185 -3.11 -12.57 -17.48
CA PHE A 185 -2.49 -13.89 -17.38
C PHE A 185 -3.15 -14.88 -18.35
N SER A 186 -2.39 -15.83 -18.89
CA SER A 186 -2.93 -16.90 -19.75
C SER A 186 -2.18 -18.21 -19.55
N HIS A 187 -2.91 -19.32 -19.53
CA HIS A 187 -2.33 -20.67 -19.49
C HIS A 187 -2.68 -21.42 -20.77
N GLY A 188 -1.81 -21.30 -21.79
CA GLY A 188 -2.05 -21.82 -23.13
C GLY A 188 -3.38 -21.33 -23.70
N ASN A 189 -4.15 -22.24 -24.32
CA ASN A 189 -5.52 -21.97 -24.78
C ASN A 189 -6.59 -22.36 -23.76
N LYS A 190 -6.21 -22.80 -22.54
CA LYS A 190 -7.14 -23.37 -21.55
C LYS A 190 -7.86 -22.32 -20.72
N LEU A 191 -7.17 -21.24 -20.36
CA LEU A 191 -7.77 -20.14 -19.62
C LEU A 191 -7.06 -18.82 -19.85
N GLN A 192 -7.81 -17.75 -19.69
CA GLN A 192 -7.38 -16.36 -19.78
C GLN A 192 -7.89 -15.59 -18.57
N VAL A 193 -7.04 -14.72 -18.02
CA VAL A 193 -7.39 -13.83 -16.93
C VAL A 193 -7.08 -12.39 -17.32
N TYR A 194 -8.05 -11.51 -17.20
CA TYR A 194 -7.95 -10.13 -17.67
C TYR A 194 -8.77 -9.17 -16.81
N LEU A 195 -8.45 -7.88 -16.94
CA LEU A 195 -9.25 -6.79 -16.37
C LEU A 195 -10.29 -6.34 -17.38
N SER A 196 -11.52 -6.13 -16.91
CA SER A 196 -12.55 -5.43 -17.68
C SER A 196 -13.35 -4.52 -16.76
N GLY A 197 -13.23 -3.21 -16.99
CA GLY A 197 -13.71 -2.19 -16.07
C GLY A 197 -13.07 -2.33 -14.70
N VAL A 198 -13.90 -2.37 -13.65
CA VAL A 198 -13.45 -2.50 -12.26
C VAL A 198 -13.38 -3.96 -11.76
N HIS A 199 -13.42 -4.95 -12.66
CA HIS A 199 -13.46 -6.38 -12.31
C HIS A 199 -12.29 -7.17 -12.90
N GLY A 200 -11.86 -8.19 -12.17
CA GLY A 200 -11.05 -9.29 -12.71
C GLY A 200 -11.95 -10.39 -13.26
N PHE A 201 -11.58 -10.96 -14.40
CA PHE A 201 -12.28 -12.08 -15.04
C PHE A 201 -11.32 -13.24 -15.24
N ILE A 202 -11.72 -14.43 -14.81
CA ILE A 202 -11.09 -15.71 -15.17
C ILE A 202 -12.04 -16.41 -16.15
N LYS A 203 -11.61 -16.57 -17.40
CA LYS A 203 -12.37 -17.24 -18.47
C LYS A 203 -11.68 -18.55 -18.85
N THR A 204 -12.43 -19.65 -18.80
CA THR A 204 -11.97 -20.97 -19.25
C THR A 204 -12.34 -21.22 -20.71
N ASP A 205 -11.70 -22.21 -21.33
CA ASP A 205 -11.98 -22.72 -22.68
C ASP A 205 -13.31 -23.47 -22.81
N PHE A 206 -13.88 -23.95 -21.70
CA PHE A 206 -15.23 -24.51 -21.62
C PHE A 206 -16.29 -23.49 -21.17
N GLU A 207 -15.99 -22.19 -21.31
CA GLU A 207 -16.89 -21.05 -21.10
C GLU A 207 -17.43 -20.83 -19.67
N VAL A 208 -16.89 -21.47 -18.65
CA VAL A 208 -17.09 -21.02 -17.25
C VAL A 208 -16.29 -19.75 -17.03
N ILE A 209 -16.96 -18.72 -16.50
CA ILE A 209 -16.35 -17.42 -16.19
C ILE A 209 -16.57 -17.11 -14.71
N VAL A 210 -15.48 -16.81 -14.00
CA VAL A 210 -15.50 -16.32 -12.62
C VAL A 210 -15.05 -14.88 -12.62
N THR A 211 -15.76 -14.00 -11.92
CA THR A 211 -15.37 -12.59 -11.82
C THR A 211 -15.58 -12.03 -10.43
N PHE A 212 -14.70 -11.11 -10.04
CA PHE A 212 -14.73 -10.41 -8.76
C PHE A 212 -14.36 -8.94 -8.96
N ASP A 213 -15.07 -8.04 -8.27
CA ASP A 213 -14.87 -6.59 -8.35
C ASP A 213 -13.78 -6.06 -7.40
N TRP A 214 -13.02 -6.97 -6.81
CA TRP A 214 -12.01 -6.73 -5.78
C TRP A 214 -12.58 -6.23 -4.47
N TYR A 215 -13.89 -6.15 -4.32
CA TYR A 215 -14.55 -5.62 -3.14
C TYR A 215 -15.59 -6.60 -2.61
N SER A 216 -16.78 -6.73 -3.16
CA SER A 216 -17.83 -7.58 -2.56
C SER A 216 -18.73 -8.28 -3.57
N HIS A 217 -18.46 -8.14 -4.86
CA HIS A 217 -19.33 -8.63 -5.91
C HIS A 217 -18.63 -9.71 -6.73
N ALA A 218 -18.98 -10.96 -6.45
CA ALA A 218 -18.52 -12.14 -7.16
C ALA A 218 -19.62 -12.69 -8.07
N MET A 219 -19.26 -13.14 -9.28
CA MET A 219 -20.17 -13.87 -10.15
C MET A 219 -19.54 -15.15 -10.69
N VAL A 220 -20.36 -16.18 -10.79
CA VAL A 220 -20.08 -17.38 -11.58
C VAL A 220 -21.05 -17.39 -12.75
N ILE A 221 -20.52 -17.34 -13.97
CA ILE A 221 -21.30 -17.44 -15.20
C ILE A 221 -21.08 -18.84 -15.76
N LEU A 222 -22.16 -19.61 -15.79
CA LEU A 222 -22.16 -21.03 -16.12
C LEU A 222 -22.86 -21.25 -17.47
N PRO A 223 -22.22 -21.90 -18.46
CA PRO A 223 -22.93 -22.35 -19.65
C PRO A 223 -23.92 -23.46 -19.27
N ASN A 224 -25.15 -23.38 -19.79
CA ASN A 224 -26.22 -24.34 -19.51
C ASN A 224 -25.92 -25.80 -19.92
N THR A 225 -24.76 -26.08 -20.53
CA THR A 225 -24.22 -27.45 -20.68
C THR A 225 -23.97 -28.13 -19.33
N TYR A 226 -23.80 -27.36 -18.25
CA TYR A 226 -23.62 -27.82 -16.86
C TYR A 226 -24.94 -27.85 -16.05
N SER A 227 -26.09 -27.58 -16.67
CA SER A 227 -27.39 -27.53 -16.00
C SER A 227 -27.70 -28.87 -15.29
N GLY A 228 -28.05 -28.81 -14.00
CA GLY A 228 -28.30 -29.97 -13.15
C GLY A 228 -27.06 -30.78 -12.75
N ALA A 229 -25.86 -30.38 -13.17
CA ALA A 229 -24.59 -31.09 -12.90
C ALA A 229 -23.71 -30.39 -11.85
N VAL A 230 -24.12 -29.20 -11.39
CA VAL A 230 -23.38 -28.40 -10.41
C VAL A 230 -24.02 -28.45 -9.03
N CYS A 231 -23.25 -28.14 -7.99
CA CYS A 231 -23.75 -27.98 -6.64
C CYS A 231 -22.95 -26.95 -5.84
N GLY A 232 -23.52 -26.44 -4.76
CA GLY A 232 -22.95 -25.40 -3.90
C GLY A 232 -23.98 -24.34 -3.52
N LEU A 233 -23.52 -23.23 -2.95
CA LEU A 233 -24.36 -22.07 -2.62
C LEU A 233 -25.13 -21.49 -3.83
N CYS A 234 -24.67 -21.71 -5.05
CA CYS A 234 -25.34 -21.28 -6.27
C CYS A 234 -26.48 -22.19 -6.74
N GLY A 235 -26.79 -23.28 -6.04
CA GLY A 235 -27.81 -24.25 -6.45
C GLY A 235 -27.34 -25.18 -7.56
N ASN A 236 -28.30 -25.79 -8.28
CA ASN A 236 -28.04 -26.85 -9.26
C ASN A 236 -28.17 -26.40 -10.74
N ALA A 237 -28.67 -25.18 -10.98
CA ALA A 237 -28.85 -24.57 -12.30
C ALA A 237 -29.77 -25.36 -13.24
N ASP A 238 -30.80 -26.02 -12.73
CA ASP A 238 -31.75 -26.81 -13.53
C ASP A 238 -32.97 -26.03 -14.01
N GLY A 239 -33.09 -24.76 -13.59
CA GLY A 239 -34.16 -23.83 -13.92
C GLY A 239 -35.29 -23.79 -12.88
N ASN A 240 -35.17 -24.51 -11.77
CA ASN A 240 -36.16 -24.54 -10.70
C ASN A 240 -35.64 -23.91 -9.40
N PRO A 241 -35.98 -22.64 -9.09
CA PRO A 241 -35.48 -22.01 -7.86
C PRO A 241 -35.93 -22.73 -6.56
N GLN A 242 -36.97 -23.57 -6.59
CA GLN A 242 -37.51 -24.18 -5.38
C GLN A 242 -36.64 -25.32 -4.82
N ASP A 243 -35.78 -25.94 -5.63
CA ASP A 243 -34.92 -27.06 -5.20
C ASP A 243 -33.43 -26.67 -5.09
N ASP A 244 -33.09 -25.40 -5.24
CA ASP A 244 -31.71 -24.92 -5.06
C ASP A 244 -31.13 -25.19 -3.66
N PHE A 245 -31.97 -25.28 -2.63
CA PHE A 245 -31.55 -25.47 -1.23
C PHE A 245 -31.34 -26.96 -0.91
N VAL A 246 -30.31 -27.53 -1.52
CA VAL A 246 -29.91 -28.93 -1.31
C VAL A 246 -28.58 -28.98 -0.54
N LEU A 247 -28.55 -29.79 0.51
CA LEU A 247 -27.37 -30.06 1.31
C LEU A 247 -26.37 -30.95 0.54
N PRO A 248 -25.08 -31.02 0.91
CA PRO A 248 -24.11 -31.89 0.26
C PRO A 248 -24.49 -33.39 0.22
N ASN A 249 -25.37 -33.82 1.13
CA ASN A 249 -25.88 -35.20 1.18
C ASN A 249 -27.11 -35.44 0.27
N GLY A 250 -27.54 -34.45 -0.52
CA GLY A 250 -28.67 -34.52 -1.44
C GLY A 250 -30.06 -34.31 -0.81
N GLN A 251 -30.15 -34.05 0.50
CA GLN A 251 -31.41 -33.73 1.16
C GLN A 251 -31.76 -32.24 1.02
N PRO A 252 -33.06 -31.87 0.96
CA PRO A 252 -33.45 -30.47 1.02
C PRO A 252 -33.16 -29.89 2.41
N ALA A 253 -32.68 -28.65 2.46
CA ALA A 253 -32.47 -27.90 3.70
C ALA A 253 -33.79 -27.39 4.28
N THR A 254 -33.81 -27.15 5.60
CA THR A 254 -34.97 -26.58 6.31
C THR A 254 -35.11 -25.08 6.15
N ASP A 255 -33.96 -24.39 6.02
CA ASP A 255 -33.84 -22.94 5.93
C ASP A 255 -32.51 -22.57 5.23
N GLU A 256 -32.37 -21.30 4.87
CA GLU A 256 -31.21 -20.73 4.18
C GLU A 256 -29.90 -20.82 4.99
N ILE A 257 -29.97 -20.75 6.32
CA ILE A 257 -28.78 -20.79 7.19
C ILE A 257 -28.23 -22.21 7.24
N GLN A 258 -29.10 -23.21 7.45
CA GLN A 258 -28.71 -24.61 7.38
C GLN A 258 -28.16 -24.97 6.00
N PHE A 259 -28.83 -24.51 4.94
CA PHE A 259 -28.37 -24.72 3.58
C PHE A 259 -26.94 -24.21 3.41
N ALA A 260 -26.70 -22.93 3.73
CA ALA A 260 -25.44 -22.30 3.41
C ALA A 260 -24.28 -22.75 4.32
N ASP A 261 -24.52 -22.93 5.64
CA ASP A 261 -23.50 -23.45 6.57
C ASP A 261 -23.07 -24.88 6.21
N SER A 262 -23.98 -25.69 5.63
CA SER A 262 -23.64 -27.05 5.18
C SER A 262 -22.61 -27.11 4.05
N TRP A 263 -22.45 -26.02 3.28
CA TRP A 263 -21.47 -25.91 2.19
C TRP A 263 -20.11 -25.35 2.65
N LYS A 264 -19.87 -25.26 3.96
CA LYS A 264 -18.59 -24.86 4.53
C LYS A 264 -17.50 -25.89 4.20
N VAL A 265 -16.39 -25.41 3.65
CA VAL A 265 -15.22 -26.25 3.30
C VAL A 265 -14.06 -26.10 4.28
N ALA A 266 -13.91 -24.96 4.95
CA ALA A 266 -12.85 -24.75 5.93
C ALA A 266 -13.17 -23.63 6.94
N ASP A 267 -12.69 -23.80 8.18
CA ASP A 267 -12.67 -22.77 9.20
C ASP A 267 -11.41 -21.90 9.07
N ILE A 268 -11.55 -20.60 9.29
CA ILE A 268 -10.47 -19.60 9.35
C ILE A 268 -10.50 -18.87 10.69
N PRO A 269 -9.41 -18.20 11.15
CA PRO A 269 -9.46 -17.39 12.36
C PRO A 269 -10.62 -16.37 12.32
N GLY A 270 -11.54 -16.44 13.28
CA GLY A 270 -12.75 -15.59 13.32
C GLY A 270 -13.95 -16.11 12.53
N CYS A 271 -13.89 -17.34 11.98
CA CYS A 271 -15.01 -18.00 11.31
C CYS A 271 -16.21 -18.20 12.24
N SER A 272 -17.39 -17.82 11.76
CA SER A 272 -18.70 -18.10 12.33
C SER A 272 -19.67 -18.49 11.21
N ALA A 273 -20.70 -19.28 11.56
CA ALA A 273 -21.82 -19.60 10.67
C ALA A 273 -22.77 -18.40 10.43
N GLY A 274 -22.33 -17.18 10.74
CA GLY A 274 -23.15 -15.97 10.79
C GLY A 274 -23.73 -15.70 12.19
N CYS A 275 -24.72 -14.80 12.24
CA CYS A 275 -25.45 -14.50 13.48
C CYS A 275 -26.43 -15.64 13.80
N THR A 276 -26.23 -16.30 14.93
CA THR A 276 -27.05 -17.46 15.34
C THR A 276 -28.20 -17.09 16.28
N GLU A 277 -28.14 -15.95 16.97
CA GLU A 277 -29.18 -15.41 17.88
C GLU A 277 -29.15 -13.87 17.84
N ASP A 278 -30.32 -13.21 17.92
CA ASP A 278 -30.49 -11.73 17.98
C ASP A 278 -29.72 -10.91 16.93
N CYS A 279 -29.74 -11.34 15.66
CA CYS A 279 -29.19 -10.56 14.55
C CYS A 279 -29.74 -9.12 14.56
N GLU A 280 -28.88 -8.12 14.47
CA GLU A 280 -29.31 -6.72 14.35
C GLU A 280 -30.04 -6.56 13.02
N VAL A 281 -31.37 -6.54 13.07
CA VAL A 281 -32.21 -6.31 11.88
C VAL A 281 -32.62 -4.85 11.84
N CYS A 282 -32.29 -4.18 10.75
CA CYS A 282 -32.73 -2.81 10.51
C CYS A 282 -34.25 -2.72 10.37
N THR A 283 -34.89 -1.98 11.26
CA THR A 283 -36.32 -1.72 11.20
C THR A 283 -36.68 -0.84 10.01
N GLU A 284 -37.92 -0.95 9.51
CA GLU A 284 -38.39 -0.08 8.43
C GLU A 284 -38.38 1.42 8.80
N ALA A 285 -38.42 1.73 10.10
CA ALA A 285 -38.28 3.10 10.59
C ALA A 285 -36.87 3.65 10.37
N GLU A 286 -35.84 2.84 10.61
CA GLU A 286 -34.42 3.19 10.40
C GLU A 286 -34.08 3.28 8.92
N LYS A 287 -34.50 2.30 8.12
CA LYS A 287 -34.30 2.31 6.65
C LYS A 287 -34.89 3.55 5.98
N ARG A 288 -35.95 4.16 6.54
CA ARG A 288 -36.60 5.35 5.97
C ARG A 288 -35.63 6.53 5.79
N ALA A 289 -34.61 6.67 6.62
CA ALA A 289 -33.60 7.73 6.51
C ALA A 289 -32.79 7.65 5.20
N TYR A 290 -32.64 6.46 4.63
CA TYR A 290 -31.76 6.17 3.50
C TYR A 290 -32.50 6.00 2.16
N ARG A 291 -33.83 6.19 2.13
CA ARG A 291 -34.66 6.09 0.91
C ARG A 291 -34.50 7.29 -0.05
N GLY A 292 -33.76 8.33 0.35
CA GLY A 292 -33.54 9.53 -0.47
C GLY A 292 -32.38 9.41 -1.47
N ASP A 293 -32.32 10.34 -2.44
CA ASP A 293 -31.33 10.37 -3.53
C ASP A 293 -29.87 10.55 -3.08
N LYS A 294 -29.64 11.00 -1.84
CA LYS A 294 -28.30 11.09 -1.24
C LYS A 294 -27.79 9.74 -0.71
N HIS A 295 -28.62 8.70 -0.78
CA HIS A 295 -28.34 7.33 -0.38
C HIS A 295 -28.89 6.37 -1.47
N CYS A 296 -29.72 5.40 -1.09
CA CYS A 296 -30.21 4.34 -1.99
C CYS A 296 -31.24 4.79 -3.02
N GLY A 297 -31.92 5.93 -2.80
CA GLY A 297 -33.03 6.39 -3.66
C GLY A 297 -32.64 6.59 -5.13
N LEU A 298 -31.35 6.79 -5.42
CA LEU A 298 -30.84 6.95 -6.77
C LEU A 298 -31.10 5.72 -7.65
N LEU A 299 -31.10 4.51 -7.06
CA LEU A 299 -31.32 3.23 -7.75
C LEU A 299 -32.71 3.16 -8.41
N VAL A 300 -33.74 3.62 -7.72
CA VAL A 300 -35.16 3.51 -8.13
C VAL A 300 -35.72 4.80 -8.74
N LYS A 301 -34.87 5.82 -8.92
CA LYS A 301 -35.31 7.12 -9.42
C LYS A 301 -35.77 7.01 -10.89
N LYS A 302 -37.09 7.17 -11.12
CA LYS A 302 -37.73 7.06 -12.45
C LYS A 302 -37.08 7.92 -13.54
N GLN A 303 -36.64 9.13 -13.17
CA GLN A 303 -35.91 10.04 -14.06
C GLN A 303 -34.47 10.23 -13.55
N GLY A 304 -33.83 9.13 -13.19
CA GLY A 304 -32.47 9.07 -12.66
C GLY A 304 -31.44 8.57 -13.68
N PRO A 305 -30.17 8.44 -13.25
CA PRO A 305 -29.07 8.01 -14.11
C PRO A 305 -29.25 6.57 -14.63
N PHE A 306 -30.00 5.74 -13.91
CA PHE A 306 -30.23 4.32 -14.24
C PHE A 306 -31.60 4.04 -14.87
N SER A 307 -32.37 5.07 -15.22
CA SER A 307 -33.72 4.93 -15.78
C SER A 307 -33.79 4.05 -17.04
N THR A 308 -32.72 4.01 -17.83
CA THR A 308 -32.60 3.13 -19.02
C THR A 308 -32.39 1.66 -18.67
N CYS A 309 -32.02 1.37 -17.43
CA CYS A 309 -31.74 0.01 -16.96
C CYS A 309 -32.96 -0.70 -16.36
N HIS A 310 -33.91 0.06 -15.81
CA HIS A 310 -35.04 -0.46 -15.03
C HIS A 310 -35.89 -1.48 -15.80
N SER A 311 -35.92 -1.43 -17.13
CA SER A 311 -36.66 -2.38 -17.97
C SER A 311 -35.92 -3.70 -18.20
N ALA A 312 -34.60 -3.73 -18.03
CA ALA A 312 -33.77 -4.92 -18.20
C ALA A 312 -33.42 -5.58 -16.87
N ILE A 313 -33.22 -4.78 -15.82
CA ILE A 313 -32.88 -5.25 -14.47
C ILE A 313 -33.78 -4.52 -13.48
N ASP A 314 -34.56 -5.29 -12.72
CA ASP A 314 -35.40 -4.74 -11.65
C ASP A 314 -34.51 -4.08 -10.57
N PRO A 315 -34.65 -2.77 -10.31
CA PRO A 315 -33.87 -2.09 -9.29
C PRO A 315 -34.36 -2.36 -7.87
N ALA A 316 -35.57 -2.90 -7.67
CA ALA A 316 -36.16 -3.05 -6.34
C ALA A 316 -35.33 -3.90 -5.38
N PRO A 317 -34.76 -5.05 -5.79
CA PRO A 317 -33.95 -5.84 -4.89
C PRO A 317 -32.64 -5.13 -4.51
N TYR A 318 -31.91 -4.56 -5.48
CA TYR A 318 -30.70 -3.77 -5.23
C TYR A 318 -30.95 -2.58 -4.29
N PHE A 319 -32.15 -1.99 -4.37
CA PHE A 319 -32.55 -0.91 -3.50
C PHE A 319 -32.77 -1.38 -2.06
N GLU A 320 -33.41 -2.52 -1.85
CA GLU A 320 -33.60 -3.09 -0.51
C GLU A 320 -32.27 -3.58 0.09
N ASP A 321 -31.41 -4.22 -0.70
CA ASP A 321 -30.04 -4.60 -0.32
C ASP A 321 -29.26 -3.34 0.12
N CYS A 322 -29.31 -2.26 -0.67
CA CYS A 322 -28.70 -0.98 -0.29
C CYS A 322 -29.26 -0.42 1.02
N LEU A 323 -30.58 -0.45 1.24
CA LEU A 323 -31.19 0.06 2.47
C LEU A 323 -30.78 -0.75 3.69
N PHE A 324 -30.65 -2.06 3.52
CA PHE A 324 -30.18 -2.98 4.56
C PHE A 324 -28.74 -2.64 4.93
N ASP A 325 -27.81 -2.69 3.97
CA ASP A 325 -26.39 -2.40 4.17
C ASP A 325 -26.17 -1.00 4.75
N THR A 326 -26.77 0.02 4.13
CA THR A 326 -26.61 1.41 4.55
C THR A 326 -27.10 1.61 5.98
N CYS A 327 -28.17 0.91 6.38
CA CYS A 327 -28.69 1.02 7.73
C CYS A 327 -27.79 0.36 8.78
N LEU A 328 -27.25 -0.83 8.48
CA LEU A 328 -26.33 -1.52 9.38
C LEU A 328 -25.01 -0.75 9.58
N TYR A 329 -24.59 0.00 8.56
CA TYR A 329 -23.45 0.92 8.62
C TYR A 329 -23.83 2.36 8.95
N LYS A 330 -25.04 2.58 9.49
CA LYS A 330 -25.53 3.88 9.99
C LYS A 330 -25.37 5.04 8.99
N GLY A 331 -25.45 4.76 7.69
CA GLY A 331 -25.39 5.77 6.63
C GLY A 331 -24.00 6.00 6.03
N HIS A 332 -22.98 5.21 6.38
CA HIS A 332 -21.63 5.39 5.85
C HIS A 332 -21.62 5.36 4.32
N GLN A 333 -21.06 6.41 3.70
CA GLN A 333 -21.23 6.65 2.26
C GLN A 333 -20.61 5.57 1.38
N GLU A 334 -19.46 5.01 1.74
CA GLU A 334 -18.84 3.95 0.93
C GLU A 334 -19.79 2.78 0.72
N MET A 335 -20.59 2.42 1.73
CA MET A 335 -21.57 1.34 1.62
C MET A 335 -22.62 1.64 0.55
N VAL A 336 -23.16 2.85 0.54
CA VAL A 336 -24.08 3.32 -0.50
C VAL A 336 -23.43 3.23 -1.88
N CYS A 337 -22.18 3.72 -1.99
CA CYS A 337 -21.46 3.74 -3.26
C CYS A 337 -21.19 2.34 -3.81
N HIS A 338 -20.93 1.37 -2.93
CA HIS A 338 -20.76 -0.03 -3.30
C HIS A 338 -22.07 -0.68 -3.78
N SER A 339 -23.18 -0.51 -3.05
CA SER A 339 -24.48 -1.06 -3.47
C SER A 339 -24.93 -0.46 -4.80
N ILE A 340 -24.69 0.84 -5.03
CA ILE A 340 -24.97 1.48 -6.33
C ILE A 340 -24.06 0.92 -7.43
N ARG A 341 -22.77 0.73 -7.15
CA ARG A 341 -21.81 0.16 -8.12
C ARG A 341 -22.21 -1.26 -8.55
N ALA A 342 -22.73 -2.09 -7.65
CA ALA A 342 -23.23 -3.42 -8.00
C ALA A 342 -24.34 -3.35 -9.06
N TYR A 343 -25.31 -2.44 -8.91
CA TYR A 343 -26.37 -2.23 -9.91
C TYR A 343 -25.82 -1.67 -11.23
N VAL A 344 -24.84 -0.77 -11.17
CA VAL A 344 -24.15 -0.23 -12.36
C VAL A 344 -23.44 -1.33 -13.14
N THR A 345 -22.67 -2.18 -12.46
CA THR A 345 -22.00 -3.34 -13.06
C THR A 345 -23.01 -4.26 -13.73
N ALA A 346 -24.07 -4.63 -13.01
CA ALA A 346 -25.13 -5.48 -13.56
C ALA A 346 -25.74 -4.83 -14.82
N CYS A 347 -26.02 -3.54 -14.77
CA CYS A 347 -26.58 -2.80 -15.89
C CYS A 347 -25.67 -2.75 -17.13
N GLN A 348 -24.41 -2.38 -16.94
CA GLN A 348 -23.45 -2.27 -18.03
C GLN A 348 -23.12 -3.62 -18.66
N SER A 349 -23.18 -4.72 -17.88
CA SER A 349 -23.03 -6.08 -18.41
C SER A 349 -24.07 -6.43 -19.48
N GLN A 350 -25.23 -5.77 -19.48
CA GLN A 350 -26.29 -5.92 -20.49
C GLN A 350 -26.09 -5.02 -21.73
N GLY A 351 -24.96 -4.29 -21.84
CA GLY A 351 -24.73 -3.35 -22.93
C GLY A 351 -25.46 -2.00 -22.77
N ILE A 352 -26.07 -1.74 -21.61
CA ILE A 352 -26.90 -0.56 -21.39
C ILE A 352 -26.01 0.62 -20.98
N ARG A 353 -26.11 1.73 -21.72
CA ARG A 353 -25.46 2.99 -21.36
C ARG A 353 -26.28 3.74 -20.29
N ILE A 354 -25.63 4.03 -19.17
CA ILE A 354 -26.18 4.82 -18.06
C ILE A 354 -25.70 6.27 -18.10
N ARG A 355 -26.33 7.16 -17.32
CA ARG A 355 -25.90 8.57 -17.19
C ARG A 355 -25.02 8.76 -15.95
N GLN A 356 -24.32 9.90 -15.89
CA GLN A 356 -23.45 10.27 -14.77
C GLN A 356 -24.19 10.19 -13.42
N TRP A 357 -23.65 9.36 -12.52
CA TRP A 357 -24.18 9.16 -11.17
C TRP A 357 -23.22 9.62 -10.07
N ARG A 358 -21.90 9.60 -10.33
CA ARG A 358 -20.86 10.13 -9.43
C ARG A 358 -20.70 11.64 -9.54
N SER A 359 -20.29 12.28 -8.45
CA SER A 359 -19.92 13.71 -8.42
C SER A 359 -18.82 13.97 -7.39
N ALA A 360 -18.23 15.16 -7.39
CA ALA A 360 -17.23 15.57 -6.40
C ALA A 360 -17.74 15.52 -4.93
N ALA A 361 -19.06 15.49 -4.73
CA ALA A 361 -19.69 15.41 -3.41
C ALA A 361 -20.46 14.10 -3.18
N PHE A 362 -20.43 13.15 -4.12
CA PHE A 362 -21.15 11.89 -4.00
C PHE A 362 -20.43 10.78 -4.77
N CYS A 363 -19.89 9.80 -4.04
CA CYS A 363 -19.14 8.67 -4.60
C CYS A 363 -18.04 9.12 -5.57
N SER A 364 -17.26 10.13 -5.20
CA SER A 364 -16.24 10.73 -6.08
C SER A 364 -15.21 9.67 -6.49
N PRO A 365 -14.92 9.51 -7.79
CA PRO A 365 -13.93 8.53 -8.24
C PRO A 365 -12.52 8.95 -7.87
N VAL A 366 -11.67 7.99 -7.49
CA VAL A 366 -10.24 8.19 -7.23
C VAL A 366 -9.46 7.30 -8.19
N CYS A 367 -8.66 7.91 -9.06
CA CYS A 367 -7.79 7.19 -9.99
C CYS A 367 -6.30 7.34 -9.62
N PRO A 368 -5.49 6.28 -9.82
CA PRO A 368 -4.04 6.36 -9.67
C PRO A 368 -3.38 7.42 -10.59
N PRO A 369 -2.12 7.80 -10.33
CA PRO A 369 -1.37 8.69 -11.23
C PRO A 369 -1.35 8.19 -12.68
N ASN A 370 -1.39 9.15 -13.62
CA ASN A 370 -1.47 8.90 -15.07
C ASN A 370 -2.72 8.14 -15.54
N GLN A 371 -3.79 8.17 -14.73
CA GLN A 371 -5.10 7.63 -15.07
C GLN A 371 -6.19 8.70 -14.92
N HIS A 372 -7.32 8.47 -15.57
CA HIS A 372 -8.53 9.27 -15.41
C HIS A 372 -9.76 8.36 -15.32
N TYR A 373 -10.82 8.87 -14.71
CA TYR A 373 -12.08 8.15 -14.56
C TYR A 373 -12.93 8.28 -15.83
N GLU A 374 -13.51 7.17 -16.27
CA GLU A 374 -14.57 7.16 -17.27
C GLU A 374 -15.74 6.30 -16.80
N LEU A 375 -16.98 6.78 -17.01
CA LEU A 375 -18.18 5.99 -16.76
C LEU A 375 -18.38 4.87 -17.80
N CYS A 376 -17.83 5.04 -19.00
CA CYS A 376 -18.06 4.19 -20.16
C CYS A 376 -16.78 4.15 -20.99
N GLY A 377 -15.72 3.59 -20.40
CA GLY A 377 -14.45 3.36 -21.07
C GLY A 377 -14.38 2.01 -21.78
N PRO A 378 -13.26 1.71 -22.46
CA PRO A 378 -13.07 0.44 -23.17
C PRO A 378 -13.02 -0.74 -22.20
N ALA A 379 -13.82 -1.79 -22.45
CA ALA A 379 -13.80 -3.01 -21.64
C ALA A 379 -12.43 -3.70 -21.62
N CYS A 380 -11.65 -3.56 -22.68
CA CYS A 380 -10.29 -4.09 -22.77
C CYS A 380 -9.31 -2.91 -22.91
N PRO A 381 -8.75 -2.39 -21.80
CA PRO A 381 -7.81 -1.27 -21.86
C PRO A 381 -6.48 -1.69 -22.52
N ALA A 382 -5.78 -0.72 -23.10
CA ALA A 382 -4.47 -0.97 -23.71
C ALA A 382 -3.41 -1.30 -22.63
N THR A 383 -2.83 -2.49 -22.72
CA THR A 383 -1.78 -2.96 -21.80
C THR A 383 -0.42 -3.03 -22.50
N CYS A 384 0.64 -3.10 -21.71
CA CYS A 384 2.01 -3.31 -22.18
C CYS A 384 2.25 -4.67 -22.85
N ARG A 385 1.28 -5.59 -22.82
CA ARG A 385 1.35 -6.88 -23.52
C ARG A 385 1.16 -6.75 -25.04
N GLY A 386 0.59 -5.64 -25.53
CA GLY A 386 0.43 -5.35 -26.95
C GLY A 386 -0.83 -5.94 -27.60
N GLN A 387 -0.94 -5.83 -28.95
CA GLN A 387 -2.13 -6.11 -29.77
C GLN A 387 -2.76 -7.51 -29.65
N ALA A 388 -2.07 -8.50 -29.06
CA ALA A 388 -2.58 -9.85 -28.87
C ALA A 388 -3.88 -9.91 -28.03
N GLU A 389 -4.15 -8.90 -27.19
CA GLU A 389 -5.40 -8.79 -26.42
C GLU A 389 -6.54 -8.14 -27.22
N ALA A 390 -6.21 -7.24 -28.15
CA ALA A 390 -7.19 -6.63 -29.05
C ALA A 390 -7.79 -7.67 -30.01
N GLU A 391 -7.04 -8.73 -30.32
CA GLU A 391 -7.50 -9.86 -31.15
C GLU A 391 -8.36 -10.87 -30.39
N GLN A 392 -8.48 -10.80 -29.06
CA GLN A 392 -9.25 -11.77 -28.25
C GLN A 392 -10.47 -11.16 -27.56
N CYS A 393 -10.59 -9.83 -27.58
CA CYS A 393 -11.85 -9.13 -27.40
C CYS A 393 -12.64 -9.09 -28.73
N GLU A 394 -12.83 -10.25 -29.38
CA GLU A 394 -13.61 -10.35 -30.62
C GLU A 394 -15.10 -10.10 -30.34
N GLY A 395 -15.54 -8.87 -30.60
CA GLY A 395 -16.94 -8.47 -30.59
C GLY A 395 -17.17 -7.09 -29.96
N PRO A 396 -18.34 -6.47 -30.20
CA PRO A 396 -18.71 -5.23 -29.51
C PRO A 396 -18.97 -5.51 -28.03
N MET A 397 -17.92 -5.42 -27.21
CA MET A 397 -18.07 -5.48 -25.75
C MET A 397 -18.75 -4.21 -25.24
N PRO A 398 -19.66 -4.33 -24.25
CA PRO A 398 -20.19 -3.17 -23.53
C PRO A 398 -19.06 -2.30 -22.99
N CYS A 399 -19.22 -0.98 -23.00
CA CYS A 399 -18.30 -0.13 -22.24
C CYS A 399 -18.47 -0.38 -20.74
N THR A 400 -17.42 -0.12 -19.97
CA THR A 400 -17.39 -0.36 -18.53
C THR A 400 -16.93 0.89 -17.78
N GLU A 401 -17.48 1.12 -16.59
CA GLU A 401 -16.97 2.11 -15.65
C GLU A 401 -15.59 1.71 -15.11
N GLY A 402 -14.67 2.67 -14.93
CA GLY A 402 -13.35 2.41 -14.36
C GLY A 402 -12.37 3.59 -14.44
N CYS A 403 -11.12 3.32 -14.01
CA CYS A 403 -9.98 4.20 -14.24
C CYS A 403 -9.15 3.68 -15.42
N PHE A 404 -8.83 4.56 -16.35
CA PHE A 404 -8.15 4.24 -17.59
C PHE A 404 -6.88 5.07 -17.75
N CYS A 405 -5.85 4.49 -18.38
CA CYS A 405 -4.60 5.22 -18.65
C CYS A 405 -4.85 6.46 -19.51
N ASN A 406 -4.14 7.54 -19.20
CA ASN A 406 -4.13 8.75 -20.03
C ASN A 406 -3.49 8.46 -21.40
N ASP A 407 -3.83 9.28 -22.39
CA ASP A 407 -3.25 9.19 -23.74
C ASP A 407 -1.72 9.17 -23.69
N GLY A 408 -1.11 8.22 -24.41
CA GLY A 408 0.34 8.00 -24.45
C GLY A 408 0.89 7.06 -23.36
N PHE A 409 0.05 6.57 -22.46
CA PHE A 409 0.41 5.58 -21.43
C PHE A 409 -0.29 4.24 -21.66
N LEU A 410 0.36 3.16 -21.22
CA LEU A 410 -0.12 1.77 -21.29
C LEU A 410 -0.12 1.16 -19.90
N LEU A 411 -1.08 0.26 -19.63
CA LEU A 411 -1.16 -0.43 -18.35
C LEU A 411 -0.05 -1.49 -18.23
N SER A 412 0.83 -1.31 -17.26
CA SER A 412 1.93 -2.21 -16.91
C SER A 412 1.73 -2.73 -15.49
N GLY A 413 0.99 -3.83 -15.36
CA GLY A 413 0.49 -4.31 -14.06
C GLY A 413 -0.56 -3.35 -13.52
N ASP A 414 -0.23 -2.63 -12.45
CA ASP A 414 -1.11 -1.69 -11.74
C ASP A 414 -0.84 -0.21 -12.08
N ARG A 415 0.12 0.08 -12.99
CA ARG A 415 0.58 1.44 -13.29
C ARG A 415 0.50 1.76 -14.76
N CYS A 416 0.14 3.01 -15.07
CA CYS A 416 0.19 3.52 -16.43
C CYS A 416 1.57 4.11 -16.72
N VAL A 417 2.27 3.51 -17.69
CA VAL A 417 3.65 3.85 -18.05
C VAL A 417 3.77 4.16 -19.54
N PRO A 418 4.72 4.99 -19.98
CA PRO A 418 5.01 5.16 -21.41
C PRO A 418 5.49 3.84 -22.04
N LEU A 419 5.28 3.66 -23.36
CA LEU A 419 5.65 2.44 -24.10
C LEU A 419 7.11 1.98 -23.85
N ALA A 420 8.05 2.92 -23.73
CA ALA A 420 9.46 2.62 -23.48
C ALA A 420 9.74 1.96 -22.12
N GLN A 421 8.77 2.02 -21.20
CA GLN A 421 8.84 1.44 -19.86
C GLN A 421 7.99 0.16 -19.73
N CYS A 422 7.44 -0.35 -20.84
CA CYS A 422 6.79 -1.65 -20.84
C CYS A 422 7.78 -2.78 -20.53
N GLY A 423 7.27 -3.78 -19.83
CA GLY A 423 8.02 -4.96 -19.39
C GLY A 423 8.06 -6.08 -20.42
N CYS A 424 8.07 -7.32 -19.94
CA CYS A 424 8.34 -8.52 -20.72
C CYS A 424 7.23 -9.55 -20.55
N LEU A 425 7.01 -10.37 -21.58
CA LEU A 425 6.13 -11.53 -21.50
C LEU A 425 7.00 -12.80 -21.47
N HIS A 426 6.79 -13.64 -20.46
CA HIS A 426 7.49 -14.92 -20.33
C HIS A 426 6.51 -16.00 -19.88
N GLU A 427 6.41 -17.10 -20.63
CA GLU A 427 5.50 -18.23 -20.34
C GLU A 427 4.04 -17.83 -20.04
N GLY A 428 3.52 -16.82 -20.74
CA GLY A 428 2.14 -16.34 -20.54
C GLY A 428 1.94 -15.41 -19.34
N ARG A 429 3.00 -15.06 -18.60
CA ARG A 429 3.01 -14.09 -17.51
C ARG A 429 3.71 -12.79 -17.91
N TYR A 430 3.11 -11.66 -17.54
CA TYR A 430 3.70 -10.33 -17.67
C TYR A 430 4.62 -10.03 -16.46
N TYR A 431 5.79 -9.46 -16.75
CA TYR A 431 6.78 -9.01 -15.77
C TYR A 431 7.14 -7.57 -16.06
N ARG A 432 7.22 -6.71 -15.03
CA ARG A 432 7.52 -5.29 -15.22
C ARG A 432 8.99 -5.08 -15.60
N LEU A 433 9.28 -3.95 -16.25
CA LEU A 433 10.66 -3.60 -16.62
C LEU A 433 11.57 -3.59 -15.37
N GLY A 434 12.66 -4.37 -15.41
CA GLY A 434 13.60 -4.53 -14.29
C GLY A 434 13.21 -5.61 -13.27
N GLU A 435 12.04 -6.22 -13.38
CA GLU A 435 11.59 -7.27 -12.46
C GLU A 435 12.47 -8.52 -12.57
N LYS A 436 12.85 -9.09 -11.42
CA LYS A 436 13.62 -10.33 -11.32
C LYS A 436 12.70 -11.45 -10.82
N PHE A 437 12.79 -12.64 -11.40
CA PHE A 437 11.90 -13.77 -11.07
C PHE A 437 12.56 -15.13 -11.31
N PHE A 438 12.04 -16.17 -10.66
CA PHE A 438 12.42 -17.57 -10.93
C PHE A 438 11.39 -18.26 -11.81
N THR A 439 11.84 -19.03 -12.81
CA THR A 439 10.98 -19.74 -13.77
C THR A 439 10.50 -21.09 -13.26
N CYS A 440 11.27 -21.74 -12.39
CA CYS A 440 11.03 -23.13 -11.98
C CYS A 440 10.63 -23.29 -10.50
N PRO A 441 9.87 -24.35 -10.13
CA PRO A 441 9.50 -24.65 -8.75
C PRO A 441 10.67 -24.86 -7.78
N HIS A 442 11.86 -25.19 -8.30
CA HIS A 442 13.09 -25.39 -7.54
C HIS A 442 14.06 -24.21 -7.61
N CYS A 443 13.62 -23.07 -8.17
CA CYS A 443 14.42 -21.85 -8.28
C CYS A 443 15.79 -22.12 -8.92
N SER A 444 15.85 -22.91 -10.00
CA SER A 444 17.09 -23.33 -10.66
C SER A 444 17.62 -22.34 -11.70
N GLU A 445 16.81 -21.35 -12.05
CA GLU A 445 17.12 -20.31 -13.03
C GLU A 445 16.41 -19.01 -12.63
N ARG A 446 17.18 -17.92 -12.63
CA ARG A 446 16.70 -16.57 -12.34
C ARG A 446 16.73 -15.71 -13.60
N CYS A 447 15.62 -15.06 -13.86
CA CYS A 447 15.43 -14.20 -15.02
C CYS A 447 15.23 -12.74 -14.61
N THR A 448 15.61 -11.82 -15.50
CA THR A 448 15.36 -10.39 -15.37
C THR A 448 14.67 -9.87 -16.62
N CYS A 449 13.59 -9.10 -16.45
CA CYS A 449 12.98 -8.38 -17.54
C CYS A 449 13.79 -7.12 -17.90
N LYS A 450 14.25 -7.02 -19.14
CA LYS A 450 15.03 -5.90 -19.69
C LYS A 450 14.21 -5.07 -20.66
N ALA A 451 14.80 -3.96 -21.11
CA ALA A 451 14.18 -3.08 -22.10
C ALA A 451 13.84 -3.84 -23.39
N ALA A 452 12.84 -3.34 -24.11
CA ALA A 452 12.32 -3.95 -25.33
C ALA A 452 11.75 -5.38 -25.15
N GLY A 453 11.27 -5.71 -23.95
CA GLY A 453 10.60 -6.98 -23.66
C GLY A 453 11.52 -8.20 -23.59
N VAL A 454 12.84 -8.00 -23.52
CA VAL A 454 13.83 -9.08 -23.50
C VAL A 454 13.91 -9.68 -22.10
N VAL A 455 13.79 -11.01 -22.02
CA VAL A 455 13.99 -11.76 -20.77
C VAL A 455 15.38 -12.37 -20.81
N GLU A 456 16.21 -12.02 -19.83
CA GLU A 456 17.56 -12.59 -19.67
C GLU A 456 17.59 -13.50 -18.45
N CYS A 457 17.89 -14.79 -18.65
CA CYS A 457 17.93 -15.79 -17.61
C CYS A 457 19.35 -16.31 -17.35
N GLN A 458 19.65 -16.62 -16.10
CA GLN A 458 20.92 -17.20 -15.66
C GLN A 458 20.64 -18.39 -14.73
N PRO A 459 21.38 -19.51 -14.87
CA PRO A 459 21.33 -20.59 -13.90
C PRO A 459 21.74 -20.07 -12.52
N GLU A 460 20.84 -20.17 -11.57
CA GLU A 460 20.99 -19.66 -10.21
C GLU A 460 20.08 -20.49 -9.32
N GLY A 461 20.64 -21.09 -8.27
CA GLY A 461 19.93 -21.95 -7.31
C GLY A 461 19.94 -21.34 -5.92
N CYS A 462 19.00 -21.74 -5.07
CA CYS A 462 19.01 -21.33 -3.66
C CYS A 462 20.30 -21.79 -2.98
N THR A 463 20.80 -20.96 -2.06
CA THR A 463 21.96 -21.31 -1.24
C THR A 463 21.61 -22.44 -0.26
N ALA A 464 22.61 -23.00 0.44
CA ALA A 464 22.38 -24.10 1.38
C ALA A 464 21.43 -23.74 2.54
N ASP A 465 21.30 -22.46 2.87
CA ASP A 465 20.48 -21.94 3.98
C ASP A 465 19.11 -21.41 3.52
N GLU A 466 18.79 -21.61 2.24
CA GLU A 466 17.56 -21.16 1.60
C GLU A 466 16.78 -22.32 0.99
N VAL A 467 15.46 -22.21 1.05
CA VAL A 467 14.53 -23.14 0.41
C VAL A 467 13.78 -22.36 -0.66
N CYS A 468 13.68 -22.94 -1.86
CA CYS A 468 12.81 -22.39 -2.89
C CYS A 468 11.36 -22.59 -2.46
N MET A 469 10.70 -21.50 -2.08
CA MET A 469 9.30 -21.51 -1.68
C MET A 469 8.58 -20.27 -2.19
N VAL A 470 7.30 -20.17 -1.88
CA VAL A 470 6.50 -18.98 -2.15
C VAL A 470 6.21 -18.31 -0.82
N GLN A 471 6.68 -17.09 -0.64
CA GLN A 471 6.45 -16.29 0.56
C GLN A 471 5.90 -14.93 0.16
N ASP A 472 4.83 -14.49 0.82
CA ASP A 472 4.14 -13.22 0.55
C ASP A 472 3.80 -13.03 -0.96
N GLY A 473 3.39 -14.12 -1.61
CA GLY A 473 3.02 -14.13 -3.03
C GLY A 473 4.17 -14.13 -4.02
N VAL A 474 5.42 -14.12 -3.58
CA VAL A 474 6.60 -14.11 -4.47
C VAL A 474 7.29 -15.45 -4.39
N ARG A 475 7.72 -15.98 -5.54
CA ARG A 475 8.59 -17.16 -5.59
C ARG A 475 10.04 -16.69 -5.50
N GLY A 476 10.78 -17.29 -4.58
CA GLY A 476 12.16 -16.93 -4.32
C GLY A 476 12.87 -18.00 -3.50
N CYS A 477 14.18 -17.82 -3.39
CA CYS A 477 14.98 -18.49 -2.39
C CYS A 477 14.73 -17.76 -1.09
N TYR A 478 14.04 -18.44 -0.17
CA TYR A 478 13.72 -17.88 1.11
C TYR A 478 14.46 -18.61 2.21
N PRO A 479 14.87 -17.88 3.23
CA PRO A 479 15.39 -18.43 4.46
C PRO A 479 14.54 -19.57 5.02
N ASN A 480 15.17 -20.67 5.39
CA ASN A 480 14.50 -21.68 6.21
C ASN A 480 14.25 -21.18 7.66
N GLU A 481 14.96 -20.12 8.07
CA GLU A 481 14.94 -19.54 9.42
C GLU A 481 15.03 -18.00 9.37
N CYS A 482 14.32 -17.29 10.25
CA CYS A 482 14.49 -15.85 10.42
C CYS A 482 15.39 -15.56 11.63
N GLY A 483 16.33 -14.63 11.48
CA GLY A 483 17.07 -14.06 12.60
C GLY A 483 16.13 -13.19 13.44
N ARG A 484 16.24 -13.30 14.76
CA ARG A 484 15.44 -12.52 15.71
C ARG A 484 16.36 -11.68 16.60
N CYS A 485 16.17 -10.37 16.61
CA CYS A 485 16.82 -9.47 17.56
C CYS A 485 15.75 -8.83 18.44
N GLU A 486 16.01 -8.77 19.74
CA GLU A 486 15.06 -8.26 20.72
C GLU A 486 15.65 -7.13 21.57
N VAL A 487 14.83 -6.13 21.87
CA VAL A 487 15.06 -5.17 22.95
C VAL A 487 14.09 -5.53 24.08
N LEU A 488 14.63 -5.97 25.21
CA LEU A 488 13.90 -6.42 26.38
C LEU A 488 13.99 -5.36 27.49
N GLY A 489 13.19 -4.30 27.38
CA GLY A 489 13.14 -3.25 28.39
C GLY A 489 14.10 -2.09 28.15
N ALA A 490 14.60 -1.51 29.24
CA ALA A 490 15.48 -0.35 29.21
C ALA A 490 16.92 -0.71 28.84
N VAL A 491 17.42 -1.88 29.27
CA VAL A 491 18.86 -2.19 29.19
C VAL A 491 19.21 -3.56 28.65
N SER A 492 18.26 -4.47 28.43
CA SER A 492 18.55 -5.83 27.96
C SER A 492 18.23 -5.99 26.49
N TYR A 493 19.06 -6.74 25.78
CA TYR A 493 18.97 -7.00 24.34
C TYR A 493 19.35 -8.45 24.04
N SER A 494 18.86 -8.99 22.94
CA SER A 494 19.29 -10.27 22.36
C SER A 494 19.63 -10.06 20.88
N THR A 495 20.82 -10.48 20.46
CA THR A 495 21.28 -10.34 19.06
C THR A 495 20.61 -11.37 18.15
N PHE A 496 20.82 -11.24 16.83
CA PHE A 496 20.30 -12.23 15.86
C PHE A 496 20.81 -13.64 16.08
N ASP A 497 22.00 -13.80 16.68
CA ASP A 497 22.62 -15.09 16.98
C ASP A 497 22.32 -15.56 18.42
N GLY A 498 21.47 -14.82 19.15
CA GLY A 498 21.03 -15.15 20.51
C GLY A 498 22.01 -14.74 21.61
N HIS A 499 22.95 -13.84 21.32
CA HIS A 499 23.86 -13.31 22.35
C HIS A 499 23.14 -12.28 23.24
N PRO A 500 23.08 -12.48 24.57
CA PRO A 500 22.45 -11.52 25.47
C PRO A 500 23.38 -10.32 25.72
N LEU A 501 22.93 -9.12 25.38
CA LEU A 501 23.64 -7.86 25.61
C LEU A 501 22.95 -7.02 26.69
N ARG A 502 23.76 -6.36 27.54
CA ARG A 502 23.27 -5.48 28.60
C ARG A 502 23.89 -4.10 28.50
N PHE A 503 23.08 -3.10 28.18
CA PHE A 503 23.54 -1.79 27.76
C PHE A 503 22.61 -0.66 28.24
N ALA A 504 23.14 0.27 29.05
CA ALA A 504 22.37 1.38 29.64
C ALA A 504 22.72 2.75 29.01
N GLY A 505 22.42 2.94 27.72
CA GLY A 505 22.68 4.19 26.99
C GLY A 505 21.47 5.11 26.81
N THR A 506 21.72 6.40 26.57
CA THR A 506 20.68 7.45 26.43
C THR A 506 20.81 8.27 25.13
N CYS A 507 21.47 7.73 24.12
CA CYS A 507 21.59 8.30 22.78
C CYS A 507 20.61 7.62 21.80
N THR A 508 20.67 8.01 20.53
CA THR A 508 20.13 7.21 19.43
C THR A 508 21.13 6.12 19.09
N TYR A 509 20.65 4.87 19.01
CA TYR A 509 21.48 3.71 18.70
C TYR A 509 20.95 2.98 17.47
N THR A 510 21.85 2.63 16.55
CA THR A 510 21.52 1.73 15.45
C THR A 510 21.36 0.31 15.99
N LEU A 511 20.12 -0.21 15.98
CA LEU A 511 19.83 -1.60 16.32
C LEU A 511 20.38 -2.53 15.25
N ALA A 512 19.97 -2.30 14.00
CA ALA A 512 20.46 -3.04 12.86
C ALA A 512 20.43 -2.14 11.62
N ALA A 513 21.44 -2.29 10.77
CA ALA A 513 21.47 -1.71 9.44
C ALA A 513 22.02 -2.74 8.45
N ALA A 514 21.51 -2.71 7.23
CA ALA A 514 22.01 -3.50 6.12
C ALA A 514 22.15 -2.61 4.88
N GLU A 515 23.27 -2.77 4.19
CA GLU A 515 23.53 -2.10 2.90
C GLU A 515 23.12 -3.03 1.76
N ALA A 516 22.96 -2.47 0.56
CA ALA A 516 22.62 -3.28 -0.62
C ALA A 516 23.77 -4.26 -0.96
N ALA A 517 23.48 -5.56 -1.03
CA ALA A 517 24.47 -6.60 -1.36
C ALA A 517 24.70 -6.75 -2.87
N GLY A 518 25.15 -5.67 -3.52
CA GLY A 518 25.57 -5.67 -4.92
C GLY A 518 24.51 -6.13 -5.94
N PRO A 519 24.90 -6.35 -7.21
CA PRO A 519 23.94 -6.66 -8.28
C PRO A 519 23.34 -8.07 -8.23
N LYS A 520 24.04 -9.01 -7.59
CA LYS A 520 23.71 -10.45 -7.57
C LYS A 520 22.67 -10.78 -6.48
N ASP A 521 22.76 -10.17 -5.30
CA ASP A 521 21.82 -10.37 -4.19
C ASP A 521 21.20 -9.05 -3.73
N PRO A 522 20.08 -8.59 -4.33
CA PRO A 522 19.48 -7.31 -3.99
C PRO A 522 18.76 -7.40 -2.64
N LEU A 523 19.50 -7.24 -1.54
CA LEU A 523 18.92 -6.97 -0.23
C LEU A 523 18.25 -5.60 -0.23
N VAL A 524 17.11 -5.49 0.46
CA VAL A 524 16.48 -4.20 0.72
C VAL A 524 17.32 -3.48 1.77
N PRO A 525 17.97 -2.34 1.44
CA PRO A 525 18.76 -1.60 2.42
C PRO A 525 17.84 -0.95 3.44
N PHE A 526 18.22 -1.01 4.71
CA PHE A 526 17.44 -0.45 5.80
C PHE A 526 18.33 -0.03 6.97
N THR A 527 17.78 0.85 7.82
CA THR A 527 18.34 1.19 9.13
C THR A 527 17.20 1.20 10.16
N VAL A 528 17.37 0.47 11.27
CA VAL A 528 16.50 0.54 12.44
C VAL A 528 17.27 1.17 13.58
N GLU A 529 16.75 2.26 14.12
CA GLU A 529 17.35 2.99 15.24
C GLU A 529 16.39 3.06 16.44
N VAL A 530 16.96 2.98 17.63
CA VAL A 530 16.26 3.19 18.90
C VAL A 530 16.76 4.50 19.53
N VAL A 531 15.85 5.45 19.67
CA VAL A 531 16.11 6.71 20.37
C VAL A 531 15.82 6.49 21.84
N LYS A 532 16.85 6.56 22.69
CA LYS A 532 16.70 6.46 24.15
C LYS A 532 16.91 7.81 24.82
N ASN A 533 16.17 8.08 25.88
CA ASN A 533 16.33 9.27 26.72
C ASN A 533 16.51 8.87 28.19
N SER A 534 17.08 9.77 28.99
CA SER A 534 17.12 9.66 30.45
C SER A 534 15.77 10.02 31.07
N GLY A 535 15.22 9.15 31.92
CA GLY A 535 14.02 9.40 32.72
C GLY A 535 14.30 9.28 34.22
N LYS A 536 13.27 9.55 35.05
CA LYS A 536 13.35 9.39 36.52
C LYS A 536 13.65 7.95 36.95
N GLU A 537 13.23 6.98 36.14
CA GLU A 537 13.44 5.55 36.40
C GLU A 537 14.71 5.02 35.69
N GLY A 538 15.44 5.82 34.92
CA GLY A 538 16.58 5.37 34.10
C GLY A 538 16.35 5.56 32.60
N PRO A 539 17.18 4.95 31.73
CA PRO A 539 17.01 5.04 30.28
C PRO A 539 15.69 4.40 29.84
N PHE A 540 15.04 4.95 28.83
CA PHE A 540 13.84 4.36 28.23
C PHE A 540 13.78 4.65 26.73
N ILE A 541 13.06 3.81 25.99
CA ILE A 541 12.80 4.03 24.57
C ILE A 541 11.88 5.24 24.42
N ARG A 542 12.35 6.29 23.76
CA ARG A 542 11.53 7.46 23.39
C ARG A 542 10.79 7.20 22.09
N GLN A 543 11.50 6.65 21.09
CA GLN A 543 10.99 6.46 19.74
C GLN A 543 11.85 5.44 18.99
N LEU A 544 11.25 4.71 18.07
CA LEU A 544 11.95 3.91 17.06
C LEU A 544 11.90 4.63 15.73
N LEU A 545 12.99 4.58 14.97
CA LEU A 545 13.09 5.13 13.62
C LEU A 545 13.47 4.00 12.67
N VAL A 546 12.68 3.82 11.61
CA VAL A 546 12.92 2.81 10.57
C VAL A 546 13.05 3.52 9.25
N THR A 547 14.26 3.53 8.69
CA THR A 547 14.54 4.10 7.37
C THR A 547 14.63 2.98 6.34
N VAL A 548 13.75 2.99 5.34
CA VAL A 548 13.69 1.97 4.28
C VAL A 548 12.98 2.53 3.05
N HIS A 549 13.37 2.11 1.84
CA HIS A 549 12.79 2.64 0.58
C HIS A 549 12.79 4.18 0.46
N GLY A 550 13.71 4.87 1.14
CA GLY A 550 13.81 6.33 1.12
C GLY A 550 12.82 7.06 2.04
N VAL A 551 12.03 6.35 2.85
CA VAL A 551 11.14 6.93 3.86
C VAL A 551 11.60 6.57 5.26
N THR A 552 11.35 7.45 6.23
CA THR A 552 11.66 7.22 7.65
C THR A 552 10.39 7.16 8.47
N VAL A 553 10.06 5.98 8.98
CA VAL A 553 8.90 5.77 9.86
C VAL A 553 9.33 5.89 11.32
N GLY A 554 8.70 6.78 12.07
CA GLY A 554 8.92 7.01 13.49
C GLY A 554 7.77 6.52 14.36
N MET A 555 8.05 5.59 15.28
CA MET A 555 7.11 5.02 16.25
C MET A 555 7.44 5.49 17.66
N ALA A 556 6.68 6.43 18.21
CA ALA A 556 6.96 7.05 19.50
C ALA A 556 6.38 6.24 20.67
N LYS A 557 7.06 6.27 21.82
CA LYS A 557 6.57 5.63 23.05
C LYS A 557 5.25 6.26 23.50
N GLY A 558 4.26 5.43 23.81
CA GLY A 558 2.95 5.82 24.30
C GLY A 558 1.99 6.29 23.20
N SER A 559 2.50 6.67 22.04
CA SER A 559 1.70 6.89 20.82
C SER A 559 1.23 5.54 20.30
N ARG A 560 -0.07 5.30 20.42
CA ARG A 560 -0.77 4.18 19.80
C ARG A 560 -1.51 4.73 18.59
N TRP A 561 -1.71 3.92 17.56
CA TRP A 561 -2.49 4.29 16.36
C TRP A 561 -1.97 5.45 15.50
N GLU A 562 -0.87 6.10 15.89
CA GLU A 562 -0.22 7.14 15.10
C GLU A 562 1.28 6.84 14.93
N VAL A 563 1.83 7.27 13.79
CA VAL A 563 3.27 7.24 13.49
C VAL A 563 3.67 8.53 12.79
N THR A 564 4.98 8.77 12.68
CA THR A 564 5.52 9.82 11.83
C THR A 564 6.16 9.23 10.58
N VAL A 565 6.01 9.89 9.43
CA VAL A 565 6.71 9.56 8.18
C VAL A 565 7.48 10.80 7.74
N ASP A 566 8.81 10.72 7.73
CA ASP A 566 9.70 11.85 7.45
C ASP A 566 9.38 13.10 8.30
N GLY A 567 8.88 12.87 9.52
CA GLY A 567 8.47 13.89 10.48
C GLY A 567 7.00 14.33 10.42
N GLU A 568 6.24 13.91 9.40
CA GLU A 568 4.81 14.20 9.25
C GLU A 568 3.97 13.16 10.01
N GLN A 569 2.95 13.58 10.76
CA GLN A 569 2.09 12.69 11.54
C GLN A 569 1.04 12.00 10.64
N HIS A 570 0.84 10.70 10.88
CA HIS A 570 -0.15 9.89 10.19
C HIS A 570 -0.84 8.90 11.14
N LEU A 571 -2.15 8.73 10.96
CA LEU A 571 -2.91 7.68 11.60
C LEU A 571 -2.66 6.32 10.94
N LEU A 572 -2.75 5.26 11.73
CA LEU A 572 -2.68 3.87 11.30
C LEU A 572 -4.08 3.32 11.01
N PRO A 573 -4.23 2.37 10.06
CA PRO A 573 -3.17 1.73 9.27
C PRO A 573 -2.64 2.61 8.13
N LEU A 574 -1.41 2.33 7.71
CA LEU A 574 -0.69 3.13 6.74
C LEU A 574 0.05 2.25 5.71
N THR A 575 -0.03 2.61 4.43
CA THR A 575 0.70 1.94 3.35
C THR A 575 1.58 2.93 2.61
N LEU A 576 2.89 2.66 2.53
CA LEU A 576 3.91 3.56 1.97
C LEU A 576 4.68 2.89 0.83
N ALA A 577 5.50 3.69 0.13
CA ALA A 577 6.42 3.23 -0.92
C ALA A 577 5.74 2.36 -2.02
N GLY A 578 4.49 2.68 -2.36
CA GLY A 578 3.71 1.92 -3.36
C GLY A 578 3.35 0.50 -2.92
N GLY A 579 3.19 0.27 -1.61
CA GLY A 579 2.79 -1.02 -1.03
C GLY A 579 3.94 -1.82 -0.42
N ALA A 580 5.19 -1.39 -0.58
CA ALA A 580 6.35 -2.13 -0.09
C ALA A 580 6.54 -2.05 1.43
N VAL A 581 5.96 -1.03 2.08
CA VAL A 581 6.02 -0.83 3.53
C VAL A 581 4.61 -0.66 4.06
N THR A 582 4.20 -1.50 5.01
CA THR A 582 2.93 -1.39 5.72
C THR A 582 3.19 -1.15 7.20
N VAL A 583 2.34 -0.32 7.82
CA VAL A 583 2.37 -0.05 9.25
C VAL A 583 0.95 -0.19 9.79
N SER A 584 0.76 -1.01 10.81
CA SER A 584 -0.56 -1.31 11.40
C SER A 584 -0.50 -1.34 12.93
N GLN A 585 -1.66 -1.22 13.56
CA GLN A 585 -1.84 -1.44 14.99
C GLN A 585 -2.52 -2.79 15.24
N GLU A 586 -1.82 -3.72 15.87
CA GLU A 586 -2.27 -5.09 16.17
C GLU A 586 -2.23 -5.35 17.68
N GLY A 587 -3.42 -5.39 18.29
CA GLY A 587 -3.61 -5.27 19.73
C GLY A 587 -2.93 -4.03 20.28
N ALA A 588 -2.14 -4.22 21.34
CA ALA A 588 -1.34 -3.17 21.93
C ALA A 588 -0.07 -2.79 21.13
N HIS A 589 0.18 -3.42 19.97
CA HIS A 589 1.46 -3.35 19.27
C HIS A 589 1.37 -2.60 17.94
N GLN A 590 2.43 -1.88 17.59
CA GLN A 590 2.66 -1.36 16.25
C GLN A 590 3.49 -2.37 15.48
N VAL A 591 3.03 -2.71 14.27
CA VAL A 591 3.69 -3.67 13.37
C VAL A 591 4.12 -2.91 12.12
N LEU A 592 5.40 -3.03 11.76
CA LEU A 592 5.93 -2.54 10.48
C LEU A 592 6.44 -3.73 9.67
N GLN A 593 5.96 -3.88 8.44
CA GLN A 593 6.39 -4.94 7.53
C GLN A 593 6.96 -4.34 6.26
N VAL A 594 8.15 -4.83 5.88
CA VAL A 594 8.78 -4.51 4.59
C VAL A 594 8.76 -5.76 3.72
N GLN A 595 8.28 -5.64 2.48
CA GLN A 595 8.27 -6.74 1.53
C GLN A 595 9.71 -7.22 1.24
N GLY A 596 10.01 -8.48 1.58
CA GLY A 596 11.35 -9.06 1.41
C GLY A 596 12.43 -8.49 2.34
N GLY A 597 12.06 -7.71 3.35
CA GLY A 597 12.99 -7.01 4.24
C GLY A 597 12.66 -7.20 5.72
N PRO A 598 13.00 -6.21 6.58
CA PRO A 598 12.76 -6.31 8.01
C PRO A 598 11.27 -6.31 8.38
N LYS A 599 10.93 -7.08 9.43
CA LYS A 599 9.65 -7.00 10.14
C LYS A 599 9.91 -6.52 11.56
N LEU A 600 9.18 -5.51 12.01
CA LEU A 600 9.30 -4.94 13.35
C LEU A 600 7.96 -5.06 14.09
N LEU A 601 8.04 -5.48 15.35
CA LEU A 601 6.93 -5.48 16.30
C LEU A 601 7.34 -4.66 17.52
N TYR A 602 6.58 -3.61 17.83
CA TYR A 602 6.84 -2.70 18.96
C TYR A 602 5.61 -2.63 19.86
N ASP A 603 5.78 -2.81 21.17
CA ASP A 603 4.69 -2.74 22.16
C ASP A 603 4.27 -1.30 22.54
N GLY A 604 4.82 -0.28 21.87
CA GLY A 604 4.59 1.12 22.20
C GLY A 604 5.27 1.58 23.49
N ASN A 605 6.12 0.74 24.11
CA ASN A 605 6.68 1.03 25.43
C ASN A 605 8.16 0.63 25.56
N ALA A 606 8.46 -0.67 25.64
CA ALA A 606 9.78 -1.16 26.05
C ALA A 606 10.22 -2.48 25.38
N TYR A 607 9.35 -3.13 24.61
CA TYR A 607 9.68 -4.36 23.88
C TYR A 607 9.72 -4.11 22.38
N VAL A 608 10.82 -4.50 21.74
CA VAL A 608 11.00 -4.44 20.29
C VAL A 608 11.45 -5.81 19.81
N LEU A 609 10.77 -6.36 18.81
CA LEU A 609 11.21 -7.54 18.09
C LEU A 609 11.48 -7.16 16.63
N LEU A 610 12.74 -7.27 16.22
CA LEU A 610 13.17 -7.14 14.85
C LEU A 610 13.43 -8.54 14.28
N THR A 611 12.73 -8.89 13.21
CA THR A 611 12.91 -10.15 12.50
C THR A 611 13.50 -9.88 11.11
N LEU A 612 14.58 -10.58 10.79
CA LEU A 612 15.23 -10.52 9.47
C LEU A 612 15.21 -11.88 8.79
N PRO A 613 14.93 -11.94 7.48
CA PRO A 613 15.14 -13.15 6.70
C PRO A 613 16.64 -13.55 6.73
N SER A 614 17.00 -14.85 6.81
CA SER A 614 18.40 -15.34 6.71
C SER A 614 19.19 -14.90 5.46
N THR A 615 18.55 -14.34 4.43
CA THR A 615 19.25 -13.69 3.31
C THR A 615 20.15 -12.54 3.79
N TYR A 616 19.86 -11.97 4.97
CA TYR A 616 20.66 -10.94 5.61
C TYR A 616 21.83 -11.50 6.45
N ARG A 617 22.06 -12.82 6.49
CA ARG A 617 23.19 -13.40 7.22
C ARG A 617 24.50 -12.78 6.76
N HIS A 618 25.38 -12.43 7.70
CA HIS A 618 26.63 -11.70 7.46
C HIS A 618 26.51 -10.30 6.85
N HIS A 619 25.29 -9.78 6.65
CA HIS A 619 25.04 -8.48 6.00
C HIS A 619 24.51 -7.41 6.97
N THR A 620 24.37 -7.74 8.25
CA THR A 620 23.90 -6.80 9.26
C THR A 620 25.04 -6.20 10.07
N LYS A 621 24.80 -5.01 10.59
CA LYS A 621 25.65 -4.34 11.58
C LYS A 621 24.79 -3.56 12.56
N GLY A 622 25.28 -3.37 13.79
CA GLY A 622 24.57 -2.65 14.84
C GLY A 622 24.58 -3.40 16.16
N LEU A 623 23.72 -2.98 17.10
CA LEU A 623 23.56 -3.66 18.39
C LEU A 623 23.01 -5.09 18.27
N CYS A 624 22.33 -5.43 17.17
CA CYS A 624 21.78 -6.75 16.91
C CYS A 624 22.80 -7.76 16.35
N GLY A 625 24.08 -7.38 16.21
CA GLY A 625 25.11 -8.29 15.72
C GLY A 625 25.21 -8.38 14.20
N ASN A 626 26.02 -9.33 13.73
CA ASN A 626 26.32 -9.55 12.32
C ASN A 626 25.48 -10.66 11.66
N PHE A 627 24.69 -11.39 12.46
CA PHE A 627 23.78 -12.45 12.02
C PHE A 627 24.50 -13.57 11.26
N ASP A 628 25.59 -14.10 11.81
CA ASP A 628 26.42 -15.11 11.16
C ASP A 628 26.23 -16.54 11.73
N GLY A 629 25.38 -16.70 12.73
CA GLY A 629 25.14 -17.94 13.46
C GLY A 629 26.14 -18.20 14.60
N ASP A 630 27.09 -17.31 14.87
CA ASP A 630 28.10 -17.45 15.91
C ASP A 630 28.02 -16.32 16.95
N ALA A 631 27.21 -16.57 17.98
CA ALA A 631 27.02 -15.67 19.13
C ALA A 631 28.30 -15.33 19.90
N SER A 632 29.43 -16.00 19.65
CA SER A 632 30.70 -15.72 20.34
C SER A 632 31.46 -14.54 19.74
N ASN A 633 31.18 -14.20 18.48
CA ASN A 633 31.84 -13.11 17.76
C ASN A 633 30.98 -11.84 17.68
N ASP A 634 29.74 -11.91 18.13
CA ASP A 634 28.91 -10.74 18.36
C ASP A 634 29.60 -9.78 19.34
N PRO A 635 29.57 -8.46 19.09
CA PRO A 635 30.39 -7.52 19.86
C PRO A 635 29.96 -7.51 21.33
N SER A 636 30.91 -7.67 22.25
CA SER A 636 30.64 -8.18 23.61
C SER A 636 30.79 -7.18 24.76
N THR A 637 31.24 -5.94 24.49
CA THR A 637 31.41 -4.91 25.54
C THR A 637 30.42 -3.75 25.35
N PRO A 638 29.56 -3.45 26.35
CA PRO A 638 28.57 -2.38 26.28
C PRO A 638 29.14 -0.99 25.95
N GLN A 639 30.38 -0.69 26.37
CA GLN A 639 31.03 0.60 26.08
C GLN A 639 31.47 0.74 24.62
N ASP A 640 32.05 -0.30 24.03
CA ASP A 640 32.55 -0.24 22.65
C ASP A 640 31.39 -0.24 21.65
N LEU A 641 30.32 -0.97 21.97
CA LEU A 641 29.05 -0.95 21.24
C LEU A 641 28.38 0.43 21.27
N GLY A 642 28.28 1.03 22.46
CA GLY A 642 27.67 2.34 22.63
C GLY A 642 28.40 3.44 21.88
N ALA A 643 29.74 3.37 21.83
CA ALA A 643 30.58 4.30 21.06
C ALA A 643 30.52 4.05 19.55
N ALA A 644 30.48 2.78 19.12
CA ALA A 644 30.47 2.42 17.70
C ALA A 644 29.12 2.70 17.01
N TRP A 645 28.00 2.50 17.72
CA TRP A 645 26.65 2.53 17.14
C TRP A 645 25.75 3.62 17.73
N GLY A 646 26.27 4.44 18.65
CA GLY A 646 25.54 5.56 19.25
C GLY A 646 25.87 6.89 18.58
N THR A 647 24.85 7.63 18.17
CA THR A 647 25.02 9.00 17.64
C THR A 647 25.12 9.99 18.80
N LEU A 648 26.33 10.51 19.04
CA LEU A 648 26.60 11.42 20.15
C LEU A 648 26.00 12.82 19.88
N THR A 649 25.12 13.25 20.77
CA THR A 649 24.73 14.66 20.92
C THR A 649 25.31 15.22 22.21
N THR A 650 25.38 16.54 22.37
CA THR A 650 25.92 17.19 23.58
C THR A 650 25.18 16.84 24.87
N THR A 651 24.03 16.15 24.77
CA THR A 651 23.11 15.86 25.88
C THR A 651 22.95 14.38 26.23
N CYS A 652 23.61 13.44 25.53
CA CYS A 652 23.42 11.99 25.74
C CYS A 652 24.67 11.28 26.27
N THR A 653 24.50 10.07 26.82
CA THR A 653 25.60 9.19 27.28
C THR A 653 25.66 7.89 26.48
N HIS A 654 26.86 7.51 26.03
CA HIS A 654 27.15 6.25 25.32
C HIS A 654 26.90 4.98 26.17
N GLY A 655 26.42 5.12 27.39
CA GLY A 655 26.01 4.04 28.28
C GLY A 655 27.14 3.39 29.08
N SER A 656 26.74 2.68 30.14
CA SER A 656 27.62 1.89 31.02
C SER A 656 27.00 0.51 31.25
N PRO A 657 27.78 -0.49 31.70
CA PRO A 657 27.22 -1.74 32.22
C PRO A 657 26.19 -1.42 33.30
N PRO A 658 25.00 -2.05 33.28
CA PRO A 658 24.00 -1.82 34.32
C PRO A 658 24.50 -2.38 35.67
N PRO A 659 23.99 -1.85 36.80
CA PRO A 659 24.40 -2.32 38.13
C PRO A 659 24.12 -3.82 38.31
N THR A 660 25.02 -4.51 39.00
CA THR A 660 24.86 -5.92 39.36
C THR A 660 23.77 -6.09 40.41
N CYS A 661 22.83 -6.99 40.15
CA CYS A 661 21.68 -7.19 41.02
C CYS A 661 22.01 -8.09 42.22
N PRO A 662 21.63 -7.70 43.46
CA PRO A 662 22.06 -8.39 44.68
C PRO A 662 21.29 -9.69 44.97
N SER A 663 20.16 -9.96 44.30
CA SER A 663 19.35 -11.16 44.52
C SER A 663 19.42 -12.14 43.34
N ALA A 664 19.63 -13.42 43.65
CA ALA A 664 19.55 -14.53 42.69
C ALA A 664 18.15 -15.16 42.60
N THR A 665 17.19 -14.73 43.42
CA THR A 665 15.82 -15.28 43.37
C THR A 665 14.94 -14.48 42.39
N PRO A 666 14.13 -15.14 41.54
CA PRO A 666 13.29 -14.46 40.54
C PRO A 666 12.25 -13.47 41.11
N GLY A 667 11.89 -13.61 42.38
CA GLY A 667 10.89 -12.74 43.02
C GLY A 667 9.58 -12.69 42.19
N PRO A 668 9.00 -11.51 41.95
CA PRO A 668 7.81 -11.36 41.11
C PRO A 668 7.99 -11.79 39.64
N CYS A 669 9.22 -11.87 39.12
CA CYS A 669 9.49 -12.37 37.77
C CYS A 669 9.28 -13.89 37.63
N GLY A 670 9.18 -14.62 38.75
CA GLY A 670 9.02 -16.08 38.77
C GLY A 670 7.75 -16.58 38.06
N VAL A 671 6.72 -15.73 37.94
CA VAL A 671 5.46 -16.05 37.23
C VAL A 671 5.68 -16.49 35.78
N LEU A 672 6.76 -16.03 35.14
CA LEU A 672 7.12 -16.42 33.77
C LEU A 672 7.51 -17.89 33.64
N THR A 673 7.87 -18.56 34.74
CA THR A 673 8.36 -19.96 34.77
C THR A 673 7.40 -20.92 35.46
N GLU A 674 6.26 -20.45 35.94
CA GLU A 674 5.30 -21.28 36.65
C GLU A 674 4.66 -22.33 35.72
N ALA A 675 4.85 -23.61 36.04
CA ALA A 675 4.36 -24.73 35.21
C ALA A 675 2.84 -24.77 35.05
N THR A 676 2.09 -24.17 35.98
CA THR A 676 0.63 -24.02 35.93
C THR A 676 0.20 -22.55 35.95
N GLY A 677 1.13 -21.63 35.66
CA GLY A 677 0.87 -20.20 35.63
C GLY A 677 0.24 -19.76 34.30
N PRO A 678 -0.11 -18.46 34.18
CA PRO A 678 -0.82 -17.93 33.00
C PRO A 678 -0.01 -18.03 31.69
N PHE A 679 1.31 -18.27 31.80
CA PHE A 679 2.21 -18.43 30.66
C PHE A 679 2.64 -19.87 30.39
N ALA A 680 2.07 -20.88 31.05
CA ALA A 680 2.50 -22.27 30.91
C ALA A 680 2.45 -22.78 29.46
N ALA A 681 1.42 -22.39 28.70
CA ALA A 681 1.29 -22.74 27.28
C ALA A 681 2.36 -22.08 26.38
N CYS A 682 3.00 -21.01 26.85
CA CYS A 682 4.07 -20.32 26.12
C CYS A 682 5.41 -21.05 26.20
N HIS A 683 5.67 -21.84 27.25
CA HIS A 683 6.97 -22.48 27.48
C HIS A 683 7.40 -23.43 26.35
N GLY A 684 6.43 -23.96 25.58
CA GLY A 684 6.69 -24.82 24.42
C GLY A 684 7.08 -24.08 23.15
N VAL A 685 6.85 -22.76 23.07
CA VAL A 685 7.14 -21.94 21.88
C VAL A 685 8.15 -20.83 22.13
N VAL A 686 8.27 -20.36 23.38
CA VAL A 686 9.25 -19.35 23.82
C VAL A 686 9.83 -19.79 25.17
N ALA A 687 11.15 -19.82 25.27
CA ALA A 687 11.85 -20.20 26.49
C ALA A 687 11.84 -19.02 27.50
N PRO A 688 11.40 -19.20 28.76
CA PRO A 688 11.22 -18.08 29.70
C PRO A 688 12.52 -17.55 30.33
N GLN A 689 13.64 -18.27 30.23
CA GLN A 689 14.84 -18.04 31.04
C GLN A 689 15.46 -16.65 30.81
N GLU A 690 15.57 -16.22 29.55
CA GLU A 690 16.13 -14.91 29.19
C GLU A 690 15.22 -13.75 29.64
N TYR A 691 13.91 -13.92 29.49
CA TYR A 691 12.92 -12.93 29.94
C TYR A 691 12.89 -12.79 31.46
N VAL A 692 13.07 -13.88 32.21
CA VAL A 692 13.25 -13.82 33.67
C VAL A 692 14.51 -13.03 34.03
N ALA A 693 15.64 -13.32 33.38
CA ALA A 693 16.89 -12.63 33.63
C ALA A 693 16.80 -11.12 33.32
N ALA A 694 16.16 -10.76 32.20
CA ALA A 694 15.88 -9.38 31.82
C ALA A 694 14.94 -8.69 32.84
N CYS A 695 13.85 -9.37 33.24
CA CYS A 695 12.91 -8.86 34.24
C CYS A 695 13.60 -8.56 35.58
N MET A 696 14.46 -9.46 36.05
CA MET A 696 15.22 -9.26 37.28
C MET A 696 16.16 -8.05 37.18
N GLN A 697 16.81 -7.87 36.02
CA GLN A 697 17.69 -6.72 35.78
C GLN A 697 16.92 -5.39 35.76
N GLU A 698 15.75 -5.36 35.13
CA GLU A 698 14.89 -4.18 35.06
C GLU A 698 14.36 -3.78 36.45
N GLN A 699 13.88 -4.75 37.24
CA GLN A 699 13.40 -4.50 38.61
C GLN A 699 14.48 -3.99 39.55
N CYS A 700 15.72 -4.41 39.32
CA CYS A 700 16.87 -4.05 40.13
C CYS A 700 17.41 -2.65 39.80
N SER A 701 17.24 -2.21 38.55
CA SER A 701 17.74 -0.91 38.07
C SER A 701 16.74 0.23 38.31
N GLN A 702 15.48 -0.07 38.65
CA GLN A 702 14.38 0.90 38.75
C GLN A 702 13.52 0.68 40.01
N VAL A 703 12.80 1.71 40.49
CA VAL A 703 11.96 1.63 41.70
C VAL A 703 10.47 1.67 41.34
N GLY A 704 9.70 0.62 41.67
CA GLY A 704 8.24 0.56 41.50
C GLY A 704 7.72 -0.72 40.83
N ALA A 705 6.40 -0.82 40.62
CA ALA A 705 5.76 -1.97 39.94
C ALA A 705 5.78 -1.89 38.41
N GLY A 706 6.04 -0.71 37.84
CA GLY A 706 6.10 -0.49 36.38
C GLY A 706 7.08 -1.41 35.62
N PRO A 707 8.32 -1.61 36.09
CA PRO A 707 9.29 -2.51 35.44
C PRO A 707 8.83 -3.96 35.32
N LEU A 708 8.10 -4.48 36.31
CA LEU A 708 7.55 -5.83 36.28
C LEU A 708 6.52 -5.95 35.14
N CYS A 709 5.52 -5.07 35.10
CA CYS A 709 4.47 -5.15 34.08
C CYS A 709 5.02 -5.02 32.65
N ARG A 710 6.03 -4.18 32.43
CA ARG A 710 6.71 -4.07 31.12
C ARG A 710 7.43 -5.37 30.74
N SER A 711 8.07 -6.02 31.71
CA SER A 711 8.77 -7.29 31.47
C SER A 711 7.82 -8.45 31.19
N LEU A 712 6.68 -8.51 31.90
CA LEU A 712 5.64 -9.50 31.64
C LEU A 712 4.96 -9.26 30.28
N GLN A 713 4.71 -8.00 29.91
CA GLN A 713 4.22 -7.63 28.60
C GLN A 713 5.14 -8.14 27.49
N ALA A 714 6.45 -7.92 27.61
CA ALA A 714 7.43 -8.38 26.62
C ALA A 714 7.33 -9.89 26.36
N TYR A 715 7.19 -10.69 27.44
CA TYR A 715 7.04 -12.14 27.29
C TYR A 715 5.67 -12.55 26.71
N ALA A 716 4.60 -11.85 27.09
CA ALA A 716 3.27 -12.04 26.52
C ALA A 716 3.29 -11.79 25.00
N THR A 717 3.89 -10.68 24.57
CA THR A 717 4.07 -10.32 23.17
C THR A 717 4.90 -11.36 22.42
N ALA A 718 6.05 -11.77 22.98
CA ALA A 718 6.91 -12.77 22.37
C ALA A 718 6.18 -14.12 22.19
N CYS A 719 5.39 -14.53 23.18
CA CYS A 719 4.57 -15.73 23.13
C CYS A 719 3.54 -15.66 21.99
N GLN A 720 2.77 -14.58 21.87
CA GLN A 720 1.77 -14.42 20.80
C GLN A 720 2.42 -14.33 19.41
N ALA A 721 3.56 -13.62 19.29
CA ALA A 721 4.32 -13.55 18.05
C ALA A 721 4.82 -14.93 17.60
N ALA A 722 5.18 -15.80 18.56
CA ALA A 722 5.56 -17.20 18.29
C ALA A 722 4.35 -18.14 18.06
N GLY A 723 3.11 -17.64 18.17
CA GLY A 723 1.88 -18.44 18.01
C GLY A 723 1.46 -19.21 19.27
N GLY A 724 2.02 -18.88 20.43
CA GLY A 724 1.58 -19.41 21.72
C GLY A 724 0.24 -18.84 22.17
N GLN A 725 -0.47 -19.60 22.99
CA GLN A 725 -1.75 -19.18 23.56
C GLN A 725 -1.54 -18.60 24.96
N LEU A 726 -2.02 -17.38 25.17
CA LEU A 726 -2.01 -16.74 26.49
C LEU A 726 -3.26 -17.09 27.29
N GLN A 727 -3.11 -17.17 28.60
CA GLN A 727 -4.21 -17.07 29.55
C GLN A 727 -4.22 -15.69 30.19
N GLU A 728 -5.31 -15.37 30.88
CA GLU A 728 -5.43 -14.05 31.50
C GLU A 728 -4.40 -13.85 32.61
N TRP A 729 -3.47 -12.91 32.37
CA TRP A 729 -2.28 -12.71 33.20
C TRP A 729 -2.28 -11.35 33.91
N ARG A 730 -3.00 -10.35 33.39
CA ARG A 730 -2.96 -8.96 33.90
C ARG A 730 -3.57 -8.86 35.29
N ALA A 731 -4.70 -9.51 35.51
CA ALA A 731 -5.31 -9.57 36.84
C ALA A 731 -4.39 -10.28 37.86
N ALA A 732 -3.79 -11.41 37.45
CA ALA A 732 -2.88 -12.19 38.30
C ALA A 732 -1.61 -11.41 38.69
N ALA A 733 -1.03 -10.68 37.73
CA ALA A 733 0.18 -9.89 37.93
C ALA A 733 -0.08 -8.47 38.47
N LYS A 734 -1.34 -8.06 38.63
CA LYS A 734 -1.75 -6.67 38.96
C LYS A 734 -1.22 -5.64 37.96
N CYS A 735 -1.30 -5.97 36.67
CA CYS A 735 -0.87 -5.15 35.54
C CYS A 735 -2.07 -4.75 34.66
N PRO A 736 -3.04 -3.99 35.20
CA PRO A 736 -4.27 -3.67 34.47
C PRO A 736 -3.96 -2.89 33.18
N LEU A 737 -4.70 -3.20 32.12
CA LEU A 737 -4.69 -2.45 30.88
C LEU A 737 -6.02 -1.69 30.77
N SER A 738 -5.94 -0.37 30.71
CA SER A 738 -7.12 0.49 30.55
C SER A 738 -7.46 0.65 29.06
N CYS A 739 -8.72 0.44 28.73
CA CYS A 739 -9.25 0.62 27.39
C CYS A 739 -10.06 1.91 27.25
N PRO A 740 -10.07 2.52 26.05
CA PRO A 740 -10.91 3.70 25.79
C PRO A 740 -12.39 3.40 25.96
N SER A 741 -13.22 4.43 26.00
CA SER A 741 -14.68 4.27 26.04
C SER A 741 -15.17 3.42 24.86
N ASN A 742 -16.24 2.65 25.07
CA ASN A 742 -16.82 1.73 24.07
C ASN A 742 -15.83 0.66 23.58
N SER A 743 -14.96 0.20 24.48
CA SER A 743 -14.05 -0.91 24.20
C SER A 743 -13.76 -1.70 25.47
N HIS A 744 -13.32 -2.94 25.28
CA HIS A 744 -12.93 -3.85 26.36
C HIS A 744 -11.58 -4.50 26.07
N TYR A 745 -10.97 -5.04 27.11
CA TYR A 745 -9.72 -5.78 26.98
C TYR A 745 -9.99 -7.21 26.49
N GLU A 746 -9.20 -7.66 25.52
CA GLU A 746 -9.25 -9.01 24.98
C GLU A 746 -7.83 -9.54 24.74
N LEU A 747 -7.61 -10.84 24.97
CA LEU A 747 -6.32 -11.49 24.76
C LEU A 747 -5.95 -11.65 23.27
N CYS A 748 -6.93 -11.60 22.38
CA CYS A 748 -6.80 -11.87 20.95
C CYS A 748 -7.69 -10.89 20.18
N THR A 749 -7.23 -9.65 20.03
CA THR A 749 -8.00 -8.59 19.39
C THR A 749 -7.95 -8.65 17.86
N ARG A 750 -8.89 -7.95 17.20
CA ARG A 750 -8.92 -7.70 15.75
C ARG A 750 -8.68 -6.23 15.42
N THR A 751 -7.78 -5.54 16.13
CA THR A 751 -7.62 -4.08 15.99
C THR A 751 -7.16 -3.62 14.61
N CYS A 752 -6.49 -4.46 13.82
CA CYS A 752 -5.96 -4.04 12.52
C CYS A 752 -7.04 -4.00 11.42
N ASP A 753 -7.97 -4.96 11.43
CA ASP A 753 -9.05 -5.08 10.45
C ASP A 753 -10.45 -4.67 10.99
N HIS A 754 -10.49 -4.12 12.22
CA HIS A 754 -11.68 -3.59 12.90
C HIS A 754 -11.56 -2.06 13.15
N THR A 755 -11.28 -1.30 12.09
CA THR A 755 -11.06 0.16 12.11
C THR A 755 -11.99 0.91 11.16
N CYS A 756 -12.12 2.23 11.30
CA CYS A 756 -12.82 3.05 10.31
C CYS A 756 -12.17 2.95 8.91
N ALA A 757 -10.84 2.82 8.84
CA ALA A 757 -10.12 2.60 7.58
C ALA A 757 -10.55 1.29 6.89
N SER A 758 -10.80 0.23 7.68
CA SER A 758 -11.21 -1.08 7.16
C SER A 758 -12.61 -1.12 6.54
N LEU A 759 -13.43 -0.08 6.73
CA LEU A 759 -14.69 0.09 6.01
C LEU A 759 -14.49 0.42 4.54
N SER A 760 -13.38 1.09 4.21
CA SER A 760 -13.12 1.64 2.86
C SER A 760 -12.10 0.83 2.07
N ALA A 761 -11.18 0.12 2.76
CA ALA A 761 -10.20 -0.75 2.11
C ALA A 761 -9.82 -1.94 2.99
N ASN A 762 -9.27 -2.97 2.36
CA ASN A 762 -8.68 -4.08 3.08
C ASN A 762 -7.34 -3.68 3.68
N ILE A 763 -7.19 -3.91 4.98
CA ILE A 763 -5.96 -3.62 5.71
C ILE A 763 -5.11 -4.88 5.77
N GLN A 764 -3.84 -4.76 5.40
CA GLN A 764 -2.89 -5.87 5.50
C GLN A 764 -2.49 -6.06 6.96
N CYS A 765 -3.01 -7.11 7.58
CA CYS A 765 -2.74 -7.48 8.97
C CYS A 765 -1.90 -8.76 9.03
N THR A 766 -1.18 -8.98 10.13
CA THR A 766 -0.59 -10.30 10.37
C THR A 766 -1.69 -11.34 10.61
N ASN A 767 -1.37 -12.61 10.38
CA ASN A 767 -2.27 -13.72 10.71
C ASN A 767 -2.22 -14.09 12.21
N LYS A 768 -1.64 -13.23 13.05
CA LYS A 768 -1.56 -13.38 14.49
C LYS A 768 -2.54 -12.39 15.12
N CYS A 769 -3.07 -12.77 16.27
CA CYS A 769 -3.77 -11.83 17.12
C CYS A 769 -2.92 -11.51 18.35
N PHE A 770 -3.08 -10.30 18.83
CA PHE A 770 -2.37 -9.80 20.01
C PHE A 770 -3.37 -9.28 21.04
N GLU A 771 -2.98 -9.34 22.31
CA GLU A 771 -3.78 -8.75 23.37
C GLU A 771 -3.87 -7.23 23.23
N GLY A 772 -4.97 -6.63 23.66
CA GLY A 772 -5.19 -5.19 23.54
C GLY A 772 -6.61 -4.78 23.87
N CYS A 773 -7.02 -3.62 23.35
CA CYS A 773 -8.39 -3.13 23.46
C CYS A 773 -9.14 -3.39 22.16
N GLN A 774 -10.29 -4.04 22.27
CA GLN A 774 -11.22 -4.32 21.17
C GLN A 774 -12.42 -3.39 21.33
N CYS A 775 -12.78 -2.65 20.27
CA CYS A 775 -14.02 -1.87 20.29
C CYS A 775 -15.22 -2.79 20.49
N ASP A 776 -16.18 -2.31 21.26
CA ASP A 776 -17.47 -2.97 21.44
C ASP A 776 -18.25 -2.98 20.12
N GLU A 777 -19.22 -3.89 20.01
CA GLU A 777 -20.05 -4.02 18.82
C GLU A 777 -20.75 -2.69 18.48
N GLY A 778 -20.74 -2.33 17.19
CA GLY A 778 -21.25 -1.04 16.71
C GLY A 778 -20.22 0.11 16.67
N PHE A 779 -19.01 -0.09 17.22
CA PHE A 779 -17.95 0.92 17.27
C PHE A 779 -16.68 0.47 16.55
N LEU A 780 -15.94 1.43 15.98
CA LEU A 780 -14.69 1.21 15.24
C LEU A 780 -13.60 2.16 15.70
N PHE A 781 -12.34 1.72 15.61
CA PHE A 781 -11.20 2.60 15.86
C PHE A 781 -11.06 3.61 14.72
N ASN A 782 -11.17 4.91 15.02
CA ASN A 782 -10.83 6.01 14.11
C ASN A 782 -9.34 6.39 14.14
N GLY A 783 -8.56 5.84 15.07
CA GLY A 783 -7.16 6.21 15.25
C GLY A 783 -6.83 6.71 16.65
N ASP A 784 -7.80 6.92 17.53
CA ASP A 784 -7.53 7.25 18.93
C ASP A 784 -8.63 6.75 19.89
N GLU A 785 -9.87 6.63 19.39
CA GLU A 785 -11.03 6.19 20.16
C GLU A 785 -11.93 5.22 19.38
N CYS A 786 -12.90 4.63 20.06
CA CYS A 786 -13.93 3.79 19.44
C CYS A 786 -15.15 4.65 19.14
N VAL A 787 -15.34 5.00 17.87
CA VAL A 787 -16.44 5.85 17.38
C VAL A 787 -17.53 5.01 16.71
N PRO A 788 -18.79 5.48 16.71
CA PRO A 788 -19.83 4.87 15.88
C PRO A 788 -19.49 4.95 14.38
N MET A 789 -19.98 4.02 13.58
CA MET A 789 -19.62 3.90 12.15
C MET A 789 -19.96 5.13 11.29
N ASP A 790 -21.00 5.89 11.65
CA ASP A 790 -21.39 7.12 10.97
C ASP A 790 -20.43 8.30 11.23
N SER A 791 -19.53 8.12 12.20
CA SER A 791 -18.49 9.07 12.59
C SER A 791 -17.11 8.69 12.02
N CYS A 792 -17.05 7.63 11.21
CA CYS A 792 -15.84 7.25 10.50
C CYS A 792 -15.50 8.26 9.38
N GLY A 793 -14.21 8.53 9.24
CA GLY A 793 -13.65 9.47 8.28
C GLY A 793 -13.44 8.90 6.88
N CYS A 794 -12.43 9.40 6.18
CA CYS A 794 -12.17 9.12 4.77
C CYS A 794 -10.83 8.41 4.61
N LEU A 795 -10.78 7.34 3.83
CA LEU A 795 -9.52 6.78 3.35
C LEU A 795 -9.15 7.42 2.01
N TYR A 796 -7.99 8.06 1.92
CA TYR A 796 -7.51 8.71 0.70
C TYR A 796 -6.04 8.41 0.45
N ARG A 797 -5.74 7.86 -0.74
CA ARG A 797 -4.38 7.46 -1.17
C ARG A 797 -3.62 6.55 -0.18
N GLY A 798 -4.33 5.71 0.56
CA GLY A 798 -3.74 4.79 1.54
C GLY A 798 -3.52 5.39 2.93
N HIS A 799 -4.02 6.60 3.18
CA HIS A 799 -4.01 7.29 4.47
C HIS A 799 -5.44 7.51 4.95
N TYR A 800 -5.68 7.28 6.24
CA TYR A 800 -6.96 7.56 6.87
C TYR A 800 -6.98 8.98 7.45
N PHE A 801 -8.09 9.70 7.24
CA PHE A 801 -8.32 11.07 7.70
C PHE A 801 -9.67 11.16 8.41
N GLU A 802 -9.74 11.91 9.50
CA GLU A 802 -10.98 12.09 10.26
C GLU A 802 -11.97 13.04 9.56
N ILE A 803 -13.25 12.97 9.96
CA ILE A 803 -14.26 13.90 9.42
C ILE A 803 -13.86 15.35 9.71
N ALA A 804 -13.95 16.21 8.70
CA ALA A 804 -13.58 17.62 8.71
C ALA A 804 -12.07 17.91 8.81
N GLU A 805 -11.23 16.88 8.87
CA GLU A 805 -9.78 17.05 8.76
C GLU A 805 -9.43 17.66 7.40
N THR A 806 -8.52 18.64 7.39
CA THR A 806 -8.04 19.29 6.18
C THR A 806 -6.53 19.20 6.11
N VAL A 807 -6.03 18.60 5.02
CA VAL A 807 -4.60 18.38 4.80
C VAL A 807 -4.15 19.03 3.49
N LEU A 808 -2.86 19.36 3.42
CA LEU A 808 -2.21 19.86 2.21
C LEU A 808 -1.44 18.73 1.54
N SER A 809 -1.37 18.75 0.22
CA SER A 809 -0.49 17.84 -0.52
C SER A 809 0.98 18.07 -0.13
N PRO A 810 1.90 17.12 -0.41
CA PRO A 810 3.32 17.25 -0.07
C PRO A 810 4.02 18.50 -0.66
N ASP A 811 3.47 19.07 -1.72
CA ASP A 811 3.93 20.31 -2.37
C ASP A 811 2.99 21.51 -2.11
N CYS A 812 1.96 21.33 -1.29
CA CYS A 812 0.92 22.30 -0.96
C CYS A 812 0.17 22.86 -2.19
N SER A 813 0.15 22.12 -3.29
CA SER A 813 -0.59 22.44 -4.52
C SER A 813 -2.08 22.08 -4.42
N GLU A 814 -2.47 21.23 -3.47
CA GLU A 814 -3.85 20.85 -3.20
C GLU A 814 -4.15 20.94 -1.69
N SER A 815 -5.39 21.33 -1.36
CA SER A 815 -5.97 21.28 -0.03
C SER A 815 -7.17 20.34 -0.07
N CYS A 816 -7.12 19.28 0.74
CA CYS A 816 -8.12 18.23 0.75
C CYS A 816 -8.81 18.15 2.11
N THR A 817 -10.15 18.12 2.12
CA THR A 817 -10.96 18.02 3.35
C THR A 817 -11.82 16.76 3.32
N CYS A 818 -11.74 15.95 4.37
CA CYS A 818 -12.62 14.80 4.51
C CYS A 818 -14.04 15.23 4.93
N ARG A 819 -15.07 14.74 4.24
CA ARG A 819 -16.47 15.00 4.59
C ARG A 819 -17.25 13.69 4.75
N ALA A 820 -17.99 13.57 5.86
CA ALA A 820 -18.79 12.40 6.22
C ALA A 820 -19.67 11.81 5.10
N ALA A 821 -20.22 12.66 4.22
CA ALA A 821 -21.12 12.26 3.14
C ALA A 821 -20.59 12.61 1.73
N GLY A 822 -19.32 13.01 1.60
CA GLY A 822 -18.73 13.34 0.29
C GLY A 822 -17.36 12.73 0.01
N GLY A 823 -16.82 11.90 0.91
CA GLY A 823 -15.45 11.44 0.85
C GLY A 823 -14.44 12.58 0.92
N MET A 824 -13.22 12.33 0.43
CA MET A 824 -12.16 13.33 0.39
C MET A 824 -12.37 14.35 -0.74
N GLN A 825 -12.42 15.64 -0.39
CA GLN A 825 -12.63 16.73 -1.35
C GLN A 825 -11.40 17.62 -1.46
N CYS A 826 -10.72 17.56 -2.61
CA CYS A 826 -9.54 18.35 -2.90
C CYS A 826 -9.85 19.58 -3.75
N ARG A 827 -9.15 20.69 -3.47
CA ARG A 827 -9.16 21.91 -4.27
C ARG A 827 -7.72 22.40 -4.49
N PRO A 828 -7.41 23.07 -5.60
CA PRO A 828 -6.11 23.71 -5.79
C PRO A 828 -5.78 24.66 -4.63
N ALA A 829 -4.54 24.59 -4.16
CA ALA A 829 -3.98 25.41 -3.10
C ALA A 829 -2.59 25.92 -3.52
N SER A 830 -2.12 26.94 -2.82
CA SER A 830 -0.74 27.43 -2.96
C SER A 830 -0.38 28.16 -1.69
N CYS A 831 0.89 28.09 -1.30
CA CYS A 831 1.34 28.83 -0.13
C CYS A 831 1.34 30.34 -0.39
N PRO A 832 0.91 31.15 0.60
CA PRO A 832 1.09 32.58 0.55
C PRO A 832 2.55 32.98 0.29
N PHE A 833 2.76 34.19 -0.25
CA PHE A 833 4.11 34.72 -0.42
C PHE A 833 4.89 34.76 0.91
N GLY A 834 6.18 34.43 0.86
CA GLY A 834 7.06 34.37 2.04
C GLY A 834 6.91 33.09 2.86
N GLN A 835 6.01 32.19 2.43
CA GLN A 835 5.87 30.85 2.98
C GLN A 835 6.25 29.81 1.94
N ALA A 836 6.80 28.69 2.39
CA ALA A 836 6.96 27.49 1.57
C ALA A 836 6.25 26.32 2.21
N CYS A 837 5.97 25.29 1.41
CA CYS A 837 5.40 24.06 1.92
C CYS A 837 6.41 23.37 2.84
N GLY A 838 6.02 23.14 4.09
CA GLY A 838 6.85 22.47 5.08
C GLY A 838 5.99 21.82 6.17
N LEU A 839 6.64 21.41 7.25
CA LEU A 839 5.96 20.85 8.41
C LEU A 839 5.94 21.88 9.54
N LYS A 840 4.78 22.08 10.16
CA LYS A 840 4.62 22.83 11.40
C LYS A 840 3.97 21.89 12.41
N ASP A 841 4.69 21.60 13.50
CA ASP A 841 4.24 20.69 14.56
C ASP A 841 3.83 19.30 14.04
N GLY A 842 4.54 18.79 13.02
CA GLY A 842 4.27 17.47 12.42
C GLY A 842 3.15 17.46 11.36
N VAL A 843 2.52 18.61 11.07
CA VAL A 843 1.46 18.72 10.07
C VAL A 843 1.92 19.56 8.89
N ARG A 844 1.56 19.17 7.66
CA ARG A 844 1.83 19.97 6.46
C ARG A 844 1.16 21.33 6.54
N ALA A 845 1.98 22.36 6.43
CA ALA A 845 1.54 23.75 6.49
C ALA A 845 2.41 24.63 5.58
N CYS A 846 1.89 25.80 5.24
CA CYS A 846 2.70 26.86 4.68
C CYS A 846 3.48 27.49 5.84
N VAL A 847 4.78 27.19 5.87
CA VAL A 847 5.70 27.64 6.92
C VAL A 847 6.46 28.85 6.44
N GLU A 848 6.62 29.82 7.34
CA GLU A 848 7.37 31.04 7.06
C GLU A 848 8.81 30.70 6.65
N GLN A 849 9.24 31.24 5.52
CA GLN A 849 10.62 31.12 5.06
C GLN A 849 11.39 32.38 5.43
N PRO A 850 12.67 32.25 5.82
CA PRO A 850 13.54 33.40 5.95
C PRO A 850 13.81 34.02 4.57
N GLY A 851 13.94 35.34 4.53
CA GLY A 851 14.29 36.06 3.31
C GLY A 851 15.75 35.79 2.96
N HIS A 852 16.01 35.42 1.71
CA HIS A 852 17.37 35.15 1.23
C HIS A 852 17.78 36.11 0.12
N CYS A 853 18.92 36.78 0.32
CA CYS A 853 19.55 37.62 -0.69
C CYS A 853 20.99 37.17 -0.90
N THR A 854 21.46 37.20 -2.14
CA THR A 854 22.83 36.82 -2.48
C THR A 854 23.50 37.88 -3.35
N LEU A 855 24.80 38.09 -3.15
CA LEU A 855 25.67 38.86 -4.03
C LEU A 855 26.85 37.96 -4.42
N ALA A 856 26.84 37.47 -5.65
CA ALA A 856 27.86 36.58 -6.20
C ALA A 856 29.01 37.36 -6.87
N PRO A 857 30.16 36.71 -7.14
CA PRO A 857 31.24 37.29 -7.94
C PRO A 857 30.76 37.74 -9.34
N ALA A 858 31.43 38.75 -9.91
CA ALA A 858 30.91 39.55 -11.01
C ALA A 858 29.61 40.30 -10.67
N THR A 859 29.38 40.51 -9.37
CA THR A 859 28.38 41.42 -8.80
C THR A 859 26.95 41.16 -9.26
N HIS A 860 26.65 39.90 -9.57
CA HIS A 860 25.29 39.41 -9.75
C HIS A 860 24.60 39.31 -8.38
N PHE A 861 23.42 39.89 -8.24
CA PHE A 861 22.64 39.76 -7.01
C PHE A 861 21.28 39.14 -7.26
N VAL A 862 20.74 38.50 -6.22
CA VAL A 862 19.36 38.04 -6.09
C VAL A 862 18.78 38.73 -4.87
N SER A 863 17.73 39.52 -5.02
CA SER A 863 17.03 40.19 -3.92
C SER A 863 16.24 39.20 -3.06
N PHE A 864 15.69 39.66 -1.94
CA PHE A 864 14.85 38.84 -1.06
C PHE A 864 13.59 38.30 -1.75
N ASP A 865 13.01 39.03 -2.70
CA ASP A 865 11.83 38.58 -3.46
C ASP A 865 12.20 37.94 -4.81
N GLY A 866 13.49 37.73 -5.09
CA GLY A 866 13.97 37.02 -6.28
C GLY A 866 14.26 37.90 -7.51
N ALA A 867 14.26 39.23 -7.37
CA ALA A 867 14.73 40.13 -8.43
C ALA A 867 16.23 39.92 -8.67
N THR A 868 16.62 39.75 -9.92
CA THR A 868 18.02 39.51 -10.30
C THR A 868 18.62 40.73 -11.00
N GLY A 869 19.93 40.89 -10.86
CA GLY A 869 20.61 42.04 -11.44
C GLY A 869 22.12 41.98 -11.34
N THR A 870 22.81 42.89 -12.02
CA THR A 870 24.27 43.03 -11.93
C THR A 870 24.66 44.46 -11.58
N THR A 871 25.50 44.63 -10.57
CA THR A 871 26.20 45.90 -10.36
C THR A 871 27.51 45.86 -11.16
N THR A 872 27.98 46.97 -11.76
CA THR A 872 29.18 46.96 -12.63
C THR A 872 30.32 47.84 -12.14
N ALA A 873 30.18 48.43 -10.95
CA ALA A 873 31.15 49.39 -10.43
C ALA A 873 31.76 48.94 -9.11
N THR A 874 33.07 49.09 -9.00
CA THR A 874 33.78 49.01 -7.72
C THR A 874 33.32 50.17 -6.83
N SER A 875 32.64 49.85 -5.74
CA SER A 875 32.08 50.80 -4.79
C SER A 875 31.65 50.06 -3.53
N ILE A 876 31.34 50.83 -2.48
CA ILE A 876 30.70 50.31 -1.28
C ILE A 876 29.19 50.48 -1.43
N TYR A 877 28.45 49.42 -1.21
CA TYR A 877 27.00 49.36 -1.42
C TYR A 877 26.26 49.00 -0.14
N VAL A 878 25.09 49.60 0.07
CA VAL A 878 24.14 49.18 1.10
C VAL A 878 23.43 47.92 0.61
N VAL A 879 23.80 46.77 1.16
CA VAL A 879 23.25 45.47 0.77
C VAL A 879 21.86 45.30 1.36
N ALA A 880 21.75 45.43 2.69
CA ALA A 880 20.51 45.34 3.43
C ALA A 880 20.61 46.21 4.69
N ALA A 881 19.53 46.88 5.04
CA ALA A 881 19.41 47.67 6.25
C ALA A 881 17.95 47.69 6.72
N LEU A 882 17.73 47.87 8.02
CA LEU A 882 16.43 48.28 8.52
C LEU A 882 16.24 49.77 8.21
N CYS A 883 15.18 50.10 7.48
CA CYS A 883 14.98 51.47 6.98
C CYS A 883 14.70 52.48 8.08
N ASP A 884 14.12 52.02 9.19
CA ASP A 884 13.89 52.82 10.39
C ASP A 884 15.07 52.67 11.37
N PRO A 885 15.92 53.70 11.53
CA PRO A 885 17.07 53.68 12.42
C PRO A 885 16.72 53.64 13.91
N HIS A 886 15.45 53.84 14.28
CA HIS A 886 15.03 53.86 15.68
C HIS A 886 14.63 52.49 16.23
N ARG A 887 14.66 51.42 15.41
CA ARG A 887 14.35 50.08 15.89
C ARG A 887 15.48 49.51 16.77
N PRO A 888 15.17 48.82 17.89
CA PRO A 888 16.20 48.21 18.76
C PRO A 888 17.10 47.21 18.02
N ALA A 889 16.53 46.54 17.03
CA ALA A 889 17.11 45.56 16.11
C ALA A 889 17.98 46.16 15.00
N TRP A 890 18.10 47.49 14.93
CA TRP A 890 18.58 48.15 13.72
C TRP A 890 19.94 47.62 13.24
N PHE A 891 20.06 47.47 11.93
CA PHE A 891 21.36 47.20 11.31
C PHE A 891 21.46 47.88 9.96
N ARG A 892 22.70 48.09 9.52
CA ARG A 892 23.05 48.49 8.16
C ARG A 892 24.27 47.69 7.71
N LEU A 893 24.07 46.84 6.71
CA LEU A 893 25.11 46.01 6.11
C LEU A 893 25.63 46.66 4.83
N LEU A 894 26.94 46.88 4.78
CA LEU A 894 27.64 47.35 3.59
C LEU A 894 28.55 46.26 3.02
N ALA A 895 28.59 46.16 1.70
CA ALA A 895 29.57 45.35 0.98
C ALA A 895 30.53 46.25 0.20
N ASP A 896 31.82 46.08 0.43
CA ASP A 896 32.89 46.73 -0.32
C ASP A 896 33.27 45.86 -1.51
N VAL A 897 32.97 46.33 -2.73
CA VAL A 897 33.26 45.62 -3.98
C VAL A 897 34.54 46.18 -4.60
N GLY A 898 35.58 45.33 -4.67
CA GLY A 898 36.87 45.63 -5.28
C GLY A 898 37.17 44.80 -6.53
N GLU A 899 38.25 45.14 -7.25
CA GLU A 899 38.76 44.34 -8.36
C GLU A 899 39.46 43.06 -7.87
N ASN A 900 39.15 41.92 -8.47
CA ASN A 900 39.78 40.64 -8.16
C ASN A 900 39.93 39.78 -9.43
N GLN A 901 41.17 39.58 -9.91
CA GLN A 901 41.47 38.72 -11.07
C GLN A 901 40.54 39.01 -12.28
N ASP A 902 40.43 40.28 -12.67
CA ASP A 902 39.58 40.79 -13.76
C ASP A 902 38.05 40.67 -13.57
N ARG A 903 37.56 40.37 -12.35
CA ARG A 903 36.12 40.40 -12.01
C ARG A 903 35.86 41.13 -10.68
N PRO A 904 34.81 41.97 -10.57
CA PRO A 904 34.41 42.56 -9.29
C PRO A 904 33.98 41.49 -8.29
N ALA A 905 34.42 41.60 -7.04
CA ALA A 905 33.99 40.74 -5.94
C ALA A 905 33.98 41.50 -4.62
N VAL A 906 33.20 41.04 -3.64
CA VAL A 906 33.15 41.67 -2.31
C VAL A 906 34.45 41.38 -1.57
N VAL A 907 35.23 42.40 -1.24
CA VAL A 907 36.51 42.27 -0.53
C VAL A 907 36.37 42.42 0.99
N ALA A 908 35.33 43.14 1.43
CA ALA A 908 35.01 43.33 2.84
C ALA A 908 33.49 43.50 3.06
N LEU A 909 33.01 43.10 4.24
CA LEU A 909 31.71 43.46 4.76
C LEU A 909 31.86 44.37 5.98
N HIS A 910 30.99 45.37 6.08
CA HIS A 910 30.88 46.25 7.23
C HIS A 910 29.46 46.20 7.78
N LEU A 911 29.30 45.78 9.03
CA LEU A 911 28.03 45.77 9.74
C LEU A 911 28.02 46.89 10.78
N PHE A 912 27.00 47.74 10.69
CA PHE A 912 26.65 48.68 11.74
C PHE A 912 25.43 48.15 12.48
N SER A 913 25.55 47.97 13.79
CA SER A 913 24.41 47.67 14.67
C SER A 913 24.62 48.30 16.05
N PRO A 914 23.56 48.48 16.88
CA PRO A 914 23.67 49.02 18.22
C PRO A 914 24.77 48.40 19.10
N PRO A 915 24.98 47.07 19.12
CA PRO A 915 26.04 46.48 19.95
C PRO A 915 27.46 46.74 19.43
N ALA A 916 27.67 46.87 18.12
CA ALA A 916 29.02 47.10 17.58
C ALA A 916 29.04 47.52 16.10
N PHE A 917 30.19 48.08 15.70
CA PHE A 917 30.64 48.16 14.33
C PHE A 917 31.59 46.99 14.02
N VAL A 918 31.25 46.15 13.04
CA VAL A 918 32.04 44.97 12.66
C VAL A 918 32.55 45.14 11.24
N THR A 919 33.83 44.83 11.01
CA THR A 919 34.40 44.70 9.67
C THR A 919 35.02 43.32 9.51
N VAL A 920 34.66 42.62 8.43
CA VAL A 920 35.26 41.33 8.06
C VAL A 920 35.81 41.41 6.64
N LYS A 921 37.01 40.86 6.43
CA LYS A 921 37.67 40.82 5.11
C LYS A 921 37.84 39.39 4.62
N ARG A 922 37.96 39.22 3.31
CA ARG A 922 38.20 37.91 2.67
C ARG A 922 39.47 37.18 3.16
N ASP A 923 40.47 37.93 3.64
CA ASP A 923 41.70 37.38 4.21
C ASP A 923 41.57 36.95 5.68
N LYS A 924 40.33 36.78 6.16
CA LYS A 924 39.96 36.35 7.52
C LYS A 924 40.29 37.34 8.63
N LYS A 925 40.66 38.58 8.28
CA LYS A 925 40.84 39.63 9.28
C LYS A 925 39.49 40.21 9.71
N VAL A 926 39.29 40.29 11.02
CA VAL A 926 38.06 40.78 11.65
C VAL A 926 38.40 41.91 12.62
N TRP A 927 37.58 42.96 12.59
CA TRP A 927 37.65 44.08 13.53
C TRP A 927 36.28 44.31 14.16
N VAL A 928 36.27 44.49 15.48
CA VAL A 928 35.09 44.86 16.27
C VAL A 928 35.38 46.21 16.92
N ASN A 929 34.56 47.21 16.61
CA ASN A 929 34.74 48.60 17.06
C ASN A 929 36.15 49.16 16.77
N GLY A 930 36.73 48.76 15.62
CA GLY A 930 38.07 49.17 15.19
C GLY A 930 39.23 48.38 15.80
N VAL A 931 38.96 47.43 16.71
CA VAL A 931 39.98 46.57 17.34
C VAL A 931 40.04 45.22 16.63
N PRO A 932 41.23 44.72 16.25
CA PRO A 932 41.37 43.38 15.68
C PRO A 932 40.83 42.30 16.63
N ALA A 933 40.07 41.34 16.11
CA ALA A 933 39.49 40.23 16.87
C ALA A 933 39.88 38.88 16.27
N THR A 934 40.04 37.87 17.12
CA THR A 934 40.28 36.47 16.73
C THR A 934 38.97 35.69 16.74
N LEU A 935 38.72 34.88 15.72
CA LEU A 935 37.51 34.07 15.61
C LEU A 935 37.63 32.74 16.41
N PRO A 936 36.53 32.23 17.00
CA PRO A 936 35.21 32.85 17.10
C PRO A 936 35.18 33.99 18.14
N VAL A 937 34.34 35.00 17.92
CA VAL A 937 34.14 36.10 18.88
C VAL A 937 32.64 36.33 19.12
N GLU A 938 32.25 36.33 20.40
CA GLU A 938 30.94 36.84 20.82
C GLU A 938 31.09 38.31 21.19
N VAL A 939 30.38 39.18 20.47
CA VAL A 939 30.43 40.64 20.65
C VAL A 939 29.40 41.09 21.67
N SER A 940 28.23 40.44 21.69
CA SER A 940 27.17 40.62 22.70
C SER A 940 26.37 39.31 22.83
N SER A 941 25.34 39.30 23.69
CA SER A 941 24.38 38.18 23.77
C SER A 941 23.58 37.96 22.48
N THR A 942 23.58 38.93 21.56
CA THR A 942 22.82 38.89 20.31
C THR A 942 23.71 38.88 19.08
N LEU A 943 24.98 39.27 19.16
CA LEU A 943 25.90 39.40 18.02
C LEU A 943 27.15 38.52 18.18
N SER A 944 27.38 37.61 17.24
CA SER A 944 28.57 36.76 17.21
C SER A 944 29.17 36.63 15.80
N ILE A 945 30.46 36.30 15.74
CA ILE A 945 31.20 36.13 14.51
C ILE A 945 31.96 34.79 14.56
N THR A 946 31.77 33.95 13.55
CA THR A 946 32.34 32.61 13.48
C THR A 946 32.96 32.33 12.11
N GLU A 947 33.84 31.33 12.03
CA GLU A 947 34.35 30.81 10.76
C GLU A 947 33.88 29.37 10.57
N THR A 948 33.37 29.03 9.40
CA THR A 948 33.06 27.65 9.04
C THR A 948 33.40 27.42 7.57
N GLN A 949 34.22 26.41 7.29
CA GLN A 949 34.67 26.07 5.92
C GLN A 949 35.26 27.25 5.13
N GLY A 950 35.95 28.18 5.82
CA GLY A 950 36.55 29.37 5.21
C GLY A 950 35.62 30.57 5.04
N THR A 951 34.30 30.42 5.24
CA THR A 951 33.33 31.52 5.24
C THR A 951 33.27 32.16 6.62
N ILE A 952 33.31 33.49 6.68
CA ILE A 952 33.14 34.25 7.92
C ILE A 952 31.67 34.63 8.05
N TRP A 953 31.03 34.17 9.11
CA TRP A 953 29.63 34.41 9.41
C TRP A 953 29.48 35.45 10.50
N ILE A 954 28.66 36.47 10.25
CA ILE A 954 28.19 37.44 11.26
C ILE A 954 26.73 37.10 11.56
N THR A 955 26.42 36.82 12.82
CA THR A 955 25.10 36.41 13.28
C THR A 955 24.57 37.42 14.29
N GLN A 956 23.46 38.10 13.96
CA GLN A 956 22.70 38.95 14.88
C GLN A 956 21.34 38.29 15.17
N LYS A 957 21.21 37.59 16.30
CA LYS A 957 19.99 36.86 16.66
C LYS A 957 18.91 37.80 17.21
N PRO A 958 17.61 37.58 16.90
CA PRO A 958 17.06 36.54 16.01
C PRO A 958 16.97 36.95 14.52
N GLU A 959 17.43 38.16 14.19
CA GLU A 959 16.94 38.94 13.03
C GLU A 959 17.68 38.67 11.72
N PHE A 960 19.00 38.42 11.77
CA PHE A 960 19.85 38.50 10.59
C PHE A 960 21.13 37.66 10.69
N VAL A 961 21.48 37.00 9.57
CA VAL A 961 22.74 36.28 9.39
C VAL A 961 23.35 36.69 8.05
N THR A 962 24.64 37.00 8.03
CA THR A 962 25.38 37.21 6.78
C THR A 962 26.71 36.47 6.75
N GLY A 963 27.11 36.01 5.57
CA GLY A 963 28.36 35.31 5.34
C GLY A 963 29.18 35.96 4.22
N LEU A 964 30.50 36.00 4.40
CA LEU A 964 31.46 36.35 3.33
C LEU A 964 32.34 35.15 3.02
N SER A 965 32.21 34.61 1.81
CA SER A 965 32.98 33.44 1.37
C SER A 965 34.40 33.83 0.90
N PRO A 966 35.34 32.87 0.82
CA PRO A 966 36.65 33.09 0.22
C PRO A 966 36.58 33.54 -1.24
N ALA A 967 35.50 33.22 -1.96
CA ALA A 967 35.26 33.65 -3.34
C ALA A 967 34.75 35.11 -3.45
N GLY A 968 34.38 35.74 -2.33
CA GLY A 968 33.77 37.08 -2.31
C GLY A 968 32.28 37.07 -2.60
N GLU A 969 31.62 35.94 -2.33
CA GLU A 969 30.17 35.83 -2.31
C GLU A 969 29.63 36.27 -0.95
N VAL A 970 28.54 37.03 -0.97
CA VAL A 970 27.82 37.45 0.23
C VAL A 970 26.45 36.81 0.23
N THR A 971 26.13 36.12 1.31
CA THR A 971 24.79 35.63 1.59
C THR A 971 24.18 36.43 2.73
N VAL A 972 22.93 36.84 2.58
CA VAL A 972 22.15 37.51 3.63
C VAL A 972 20.87 36.73 3.85
N THR A 973 20.63 36.36 5.10
CA THR A 973 19.41 35.70 5.55
C THR A 973 18.76 36.58 6.61
N VAL A 974 17.48 36.88 6.45
CA VAL A 974 16.69 37.71 7.38
C VAL A 974 15.46 36.97 7.86
N ALA A 975 15.07 37.21 9.11
CA ALA A 975 13.80 36.73 9.62
C ALA A 975 12.63 37.46 8.95
N GLN A 976 11.48 36.79 8.86
CA GLN A 976 10.29 37.30 8.17
C GLN A 976 9.62 38.48 8.87
N ASP A 977 9.84 38.65 10.17
CA ASP A 977 9.39 39.83 10.93
C ASP A 977 9.98 41.14 10.38
N LEU A 978 11.04 41.07 9.56
CA LEU A 978 11.62 42.20 8.86
C LEU A 978 10.99 42.48 7.49
N SER A 979 10.00 41.68 7.04
CA SER A 979 9.27 41.92 5.80
C SER A 979 8.70 43.35 5.76
N LYS A 980 8.86 44.04 4.63
CA LYS A 980 8.47 45.46 4.43
C LYS A 980 9.22 46.48 5.30
N HIS A 981 10.19 46.05 6.09
CA HIS A 981 11.00 46.92 6.95
C HIS A 981 12.45 47.07 6.46
N LEU A 982 12.82 46.30 5.43
CA LEU A 982 14.14 46.28 4.84
C LEU A 982 14.27 47.22 3.64
N CYS A 983 15.49 47.65 3.38
CA CYS A 983 15.88 48.35 2.17
C CYS A 983 17.36 48.14 1.88
N GLY A 984 17.75 48.40 0.63
CA GLY A 984 19.08 48.16 0.09
C GLY A 984 18.99 47.50 -1.28
N ILE A 985 20.12 47.03 -1.79
CA ILE A 985 20.16 46.27 -3.06
C ILE A 985 19.40 44.95 -2.95
N CYS A 986 19.27 44.39 -1.75
CA CYS A 986 18.48 43.18 -1.50
C CYS A 986 16.96 43.41 -1.55
N GLY A 987 16.48 44.62 -1.82
CA GLY A 987 15.05 44.91 -1.89
C GLY A 987 14.40 45.11 -0.53
N ASN A 988 13.07 45.07 -0.50
CA ASN A 988 12.28 45.39 0.71
C ASN A 988 11.58 44.17 1.35
N TYR A 989 11.71 43.00 0.72
CA TYR A 989 11.18 41.73 1.19
C TYR A 989 9.65 41.79 1.44
N ASP A 990 8.89 42.25 0.44
CA ASP A 990 7.44 42.42 0.54
C ASP A 990 6.61 41.46 -0.32
N GLY A 991 7.29 40.68 -1.14
CA GLY A 991 6.68 39.70 -2.03
C GLY A 991 6.48 40.08 -3.45
N ASN A 992 7.15 41.14 -3.87
CA ASN A 992 7.00 41.63 -5.21
C ASN A 992 8.34 42.07 -5.77
N ALA A 993 9.04 41.13 -6.42
CA ALA A 993 10.28 41.36 -7.15
C ALA A 993 10.22 42.55 -8.12
N ALA A 994 9.03 42.88 -8.67
CA ALA A 994 8.89 44.02 -9.59
C ALA A 994 9.08 45.37 -8.88
N ASN A 995 8.95 45.42 -7.56
CA ASN A 995 9.09 46.63 -6.75
C ASN A 995 10.44 46.74 -6.02
N ASP A 996 11.30 45.73 -6.10
CA ASP A 996 12.60 45.70 -5.41
C ASP A 996 13.63 46.67 -6.02
N LEU A 997 13.38 47.15 -7.23
CA LEU A 997 14.23 48.14 -7.90
C LEU A 997 13.97 49.56 -7.39
N ARG A 998 13.86 49.77 -6.08
CA ARG A 998 13.67 51.11 -5.49
C ARG A 998 14.99 51.74 -5.08
N GLY A 999 15.08 53.07 -5.20
CA GLY A 999 16.18 53.84 -4.62
C GLY A 999 15.96 54.11 -3.13
N PRO A 1000 16.95 54.72 -2.44
CA PRO A 1000 16.82 55.13 -1.04
C PRO A 1000 15.69 56.12 -0.76
N ASP A 1001 15.19 56.82 -1.79
CA ASP A 1001 14.03 57.73 -1.71
C ASP A 1001 12.67 57.01 -1.81
N GLY A 1002 12.69 55.67 -1.91
CA GLY A 1002 11.51 54.82 -2.02
C GLY A 1002 10.88 54.77 -3.41
N LYS A 1003 11.44 55.47 -4.41
CA LYS A 1003 10.90 55.48 -5.79
C LYS A 1003 11.45 54.34 -6.61
N LEU A 1004 10.60 53.80 -7.49
CA LEU A 1004 11.01 52.78 -8.45
C LEU A 1004 12.02 53.36 -9.45
N VAL A 1005 13.10 52.64 -9.66
CA VAL A 1005 14.18 52.97 -10.60
C VAL A 1005 14.05 52.00 -11.77
N GLY A 1006 13.94 52.51 -12.99
CA GLY A 1006 13.55 51.73 -14.17
C GLY A 1006 14.61 50.72 -14.68
N ASP A 1007 15.82 50.74 -14.12
CA ASP A 1007 16.86 49.76 -14.42
C ASP A 1007 17.72 49.44 -13.18
N VAL A 1008 18.26 48.22 -13.17
CA VAL A 1008 19.07 47.65 -12.09
C VAL A 1008 20.35 48.45 -11.81
N VAL A 1009 20.98 48.99 -12.87
CA VAL A 1009 22.26 49.70 -12.76
C VAL A 1009 22.07 51.02 -12.02
N ALA A 1010 20.99 51.72 -12.32
CA ALA A 1010 20.59 52.95 -11.66
C ALA A 1010 20.19 52.70 -10.19
N MET A 1011 19.48 51.62 -9.89
CA MET A 1011 19.17 51.21 -8.51
C MET A 1011 20.46 50.94 -7.72
N ALA A 1012 21.36 50.11 -8.25
CA ALA A 1012 22.63 49.81 -7.60
C ALA A 1012 23.46 51.08 -7.38
N LYS A 1013 23.46 52.02 -8.34
CA LYS A 1013 24.14 53.31 -8.19
C LYS A 1013 23.52 54.17 -7.08
N ALA A 1014 22.19 54.13 -6.92
CA ALA A 1014 21.48 54.87 -5.88
C ALA A 1014 21.79 54.34 -4.47
N TRP A 1015 22.03 53.02 -4.34
CA TRP A 1015 22.39 52.36 -3.07
C TRP A 1015 23.88 52.32 -2.76
N ARG A 1016 24.70 53.14 -3.43
CA ARG A 1016 26.08 53.37 -2.98
C ARG A 1016 26.07 54.04 -1.61
N ALA A 1017 27.07 53.77 -0.78
CA ALA A 1017 27.25 54.37 0.54
C ALA A 1017 28.32 55.48 0.49
N PRO A 1018 28.01 56.68 -0.03
CA PRO A 1018 29.00 57.75 -0.19
C PRO A 1018 29.52 58.27 1.17
N ASP A 1019 28.71 58.11 2.21
CA ASP A 1019 29.04 58.42 3.60
C ASP A 1019 30.12 57.50 4.20
N PHE A 1020 30.39 56.39 3.53
CA PHE A 1020 31.44 55.44 3.92
C PHE A 1020 32.63 55.45 2.94
N THR A 1021 32.47 56.04 1.77
CA THR A 1021 33.59 56.30 0.84
C THR A 1021 34.19 57.66 1.17
N HIS A 1022 35.41 57.70 1.71
CA HIS A 1022 36.15 58.96 1.72
C HIS A 1022 36.36 59.41 0.27
N VAL A 1023 35.80 60.58 -0.04
CA VAL A 1023 36.25 61.47 -1.11
C VAL A 1023 37.78 61.50 -1.04
N SER A 1024 38.41 61.12 -2.15
CA SER A 1024 39.85 61.20 -2.40
C SER A 1024 40.43 62.55 -1.98
#